data_AF-A0A0G4L5K5-F1
#
_entry.id   AF-A0A0G4L5K5-F1
#
_cell.length_a   1.000
_cell.length_b   1.000
_cell.length_c   1.000
_cell.angle_alpha   90.00
_cell.angle_beta   90.00
_cell.angle_gamma   90.00
#
_symmetry.space_group_name_H-M   'P 1'
#
loop_
_entity.id
_entity.type
_entity.pdbx_description
1 polymer ?
#
loop_
_entity_poly.entity_id
_entity_poly.type
_entity_poly.pdbx_seq_one_letter_code
_entity_poly.pdbx_strand_id
1 'polypeptide(L)'
;MEEYKKVSIEKDEMKKKHQATERELAELKDEVATLKANSHTTDGPAKPQPESKEPDAASDPTSNPSSVKSPVQSVLGIFSPKQKPQALEDDKPVETDGGDLFSYDDEVPQMQADVHAKTEEIERLNAEVTSLKQELAVAKESSSELVQNLEKSTREAGELRDSAAATATLKTQLEARDSEISSLDKKLKATQAQLEETKTSLSKELDSLRASSKESQTKATEAVKRADKEHAEVEKLNKVKTESEKKIKNLTESIDDLKKLKAQDEAKIAELTKKHAQAAQLTAKAPSPATPAAPAAPTAVPAAAPTTASAASKKKNKKKKKGGAAAGSAAIESISEPVSETTEPTAAVAAAAEDPSFSSAELEAEIARLKDEVTQRDAQIERLSKQRKTEEDLTEEIETLRDELTDIGQGHVESKQRIKELEEEKATLQARIEELEREIGSATHDAEAQVKLQSEFDGLRKEYDDLKIKSTTLQSDLSAAEQLAQTRYKDLTDLREVLQKAQPEMKALRQDSAALKTTKEELATKISELRNVEKREKDAKTELAKAQRFTTERESDIKSLREKLNAESTSRIRLEDAQRVAGRDLRRSEAEKAEISAREEKATRELQAIKAEANKLRPRVKELEEEVEKLQSEKKSLQDEANLKTQQYTNAQSLLGSMRDQTAELSTQLKESRSQSEALEEELAEIQKHLSERSREAERMRGMLADVDGRADSKVREMRSRMEAAIEERDRIEDESSTLARRKSRETEEQKQKIRELEREVKSLAIEKDELETRERDWRRRREELEGVEEKTEAELTEMRSAVSDLQSALDASEQQVREAEKQKTDLRRLLEESRQRFEKVSKDLKTAQTKLGSSLSSERSSMDSSRSGANGAAGHGSADNMYLKTILLQFLEQKDNRLREQLVPVLGRILQFNKTDEKKWRDAIQHINVR
;
A
#
# COMPACT_ATOMS: atom_id res chain seq x y z
N MET A 1 -61.33 -65.80 19.76
CA MET A 1 -62.39 -66.24 20.70
C MET A 1 -61.82 -66.87 21.96
N GLU A 2 -60.90 -67.82 21.88
CA GLU A 2 -60.38 -68.50 23.08
C GLU A 2 -59.55 -67.60 23.99
N GLU A 3 -58.76 -66.68 23.44
CA GLU A 3 -58.01 -65.68 24.21
C GLU A 3 -58.94 -64.75 25.01
N TYR A 4 -60.07 -64.33 24.44
CA TYR A 4 -61.11 -63.58 25.18
C TYR A 4 -61.72 -64.40 26.32
N LYS A 5 -61.82 -65.74 26.19
CA LYS A 5 -62.21 -66.61 27.32
C LYS A 5 -61.12 -66.67 28.39
N LYS A 6 -59.84 -66.80 28.01
CA LYS A 6 -58.71 -66.76 28.95
C LYS A 6 -58.66 -65.43 29.72
N VAL A 7 -58.70 -64.30 29.02
CA VAL A 7 -58.72 -62.96 29.64
C VAL A 7 -59.95 -62.75 30.52
N SER A 8 -61.11 -63.33 30.20
CA SER A 8 -62.27 -63.30 31.10
C SER A 8 -62.04 -64.14 32.37
N ILE A 9 -61.51 -65.37 32.22
CA ILE A 9 -61.20 -66.26 33.35
C ILE A 9 -60.13 -65.63 34.26
N GLU A 10 -59.06 -65.09 33.69
CA GLU A 10 -58.00 -64.36 34.40
C GLU A 10 -58.57 -63.13 35.12
N LYS A 11 -59.47 -62.36 34.49
CA LYS A 11 -60.15 -61.21 35.11
C LYS A 11 -61.08 -61.61 36.26
N ASP A 12 -61.79 -62.73 36.13
CA ASP A 12 -62.69 -63.24 37.16
C ASP A 12 -61.92 -63.93 38.31
N GLU A 13 -60.77 -64.55 38.02
CA GLU A 13 -59.80 -64.98 39.04
C GLU A 13 -59.17 -63.81 39.78
N MET A 14 -58.75 -62.75 39.08
CA MET A 14 -58.20 -61.55 39.72
C MET A 14 -59.27 -60.85 40.58
N LYS A 15 -60.53 -60.82 40.14
CA LYS A 15 -61.65 -60.39 40.99
C LYS A 15 -61.82 -61.27 42.24
N LYS A 16 -61.78 -62.60 42.10
CA LYS A 16 -61.87 -63.52 43.24
C LYS A 16 -60.72 -63.34 44.23
N LYS A 17 -59.49 -63.18 43.72
CA LYS A 17 -58.29 -62.88 44.51
C LYS A 17 -58.44 -61.56 45.25
N HIS A 18 -58.93 -60.51 44.58
CA HIS A 18 -59.15 -59.21 45.22
C HIS A 18 -60.22 -59.30 46.32
N GLN A 19 -61.36 -59.95 46.05
CA GLN A 19 -62.41 -60.19 47.04
C GLN A 19 -62.02 -61.15 48.18
N ALA A 20 -60.97 -61.96 48.02
CA ALA A 20 -60.36 -62.70 49.13
C ALA A 20 -59.54 -61.74 50.00
N THR A 21 -58.61 -60.98 49.39
CA THR A 21 -57.79 -59.99 50.11
C THR A 21 -58.60 -58.89 50.79
N GLU A 22 -59.78 -58.52 50.26
CA GLU A 22 -60.70 -57.57 50.91
C GLU A 22 -61.39 -58.15 52.15
N ARG A 23 -61.64 -59.48 52.20
CA ARG A 23 -62.17 -60.16 53.38
C ARG A 23 -61.08 -60.35 54.44
N GLU A 24 -59.90 -60.80 54.02
CA GLU A 24 -58.72 -60.92 54.89
C GLU A 24 -58.37 -59.55 55.52
N LEU A 25 -58.47 -58.45 54.74
CA LEU A 25 -58.31 -57.06 55.25
C LEU A 25 -59.50 -56.53 56.08
N ALA A 26 -60.64 -57.22 56.11
CA ALA A 26 -61.74 -56.91 57.01
C ALA A 26 -61.58 -57.68 58.32
N GLU A 27 -61.33 -58.99 58.24
CA GLU A 27 -61.07 -59.87 59.38
C GLU A 27 -59.85 -59.38 60.19
N LEU A 28 -58.74 -59.01 59.53
CA LEU A 28 -57.58 -58.40 60.20
C LEU A 28 -57.87 -57.01 60.82
N LYS A 29 -58.89 -56.28 60.33
CA LYS A 29 -59.31 -55.01 60.96
C LYS A 29 -60.16 -55.26 62.19
N ASP A 30 -61.02 -56.28 62.18
CA ASP A 30 -61.81 -56.69 63.33
C ASP A 30 -60.94 -57.35 64.41
N GLU A 31 -59.90 -58.11 64.03
CA GLU A 31 -58.85 -58.56 64.96
C GLU A 31 -58.06 -57.38 65.55
N VAL A 32 -57.64 -56.40 64.74
CA VAL A 32 -56.95 -55.19 65.27
C VAL A 32 -57.89 -54.33 66.12
N ALA A 33 -59.19 -54.31 65.86
CA ALA A 33 -60.18 -53.61 66.68
C ALA A 33 -60.39 -54.32 68.04
N THR A 34 -60.53 -55.65 68.04
CA THR A 34 -60.70 -56.44 69.26
C THR A 34 -59.43 -56.50 70.11
N LEU A 35 -58.24 -56.57 69.49
CA LEU A 35 -56.95 -56.43 70.20
C LEU A 35 -56.78 -55.04 70.81
N LYS A 36 -57.22 -53.97 70.12
CA LYS A 36 -57.24 -52.62 70.71
C LYS A 36 -58.24 -52.50 71.87
N ALA A 37 -59.42 -53.12 71.77
CA ALA A 37 -60.38 -53.18 72.87
C ALA A 37 -59.86 -53.93 74.11
N ASN A 38 -59.12 -55.02 73.92
CA ASN A 38 -58.55 -55.81 75.03
C ASN A 38 -57.24 -55.24 75.61
N SER A 39 -56.63 -54.24 74.97
CA SER A 39 -55.32 -53.69 75.41
C SER A 39 -55.40 -52.65 76.55
N HIS A 40 -56.60 -52.36 77.08
CA HIS A 40 -56.80 -51.43 78.20
C HIS A 40 -57.99 -51.86 79.11
N THR A 41 -57.74 -52.73 80.11
CA THR A 41 -58.22 -52.59 81.51
C THR A 41 -57.91 -53.83 82.37
N THR A 42 -56.99 -53.69 83.33
CA THR A 42 -56.98 -54.49 84.58
C THR A 42 -56.36 -53.66 85.71
N ASP A 43 -57.13 -52.69 86.22
CA ASP A 43 -57.47 -52.64 87.65
C ASP A 43 -58.48 -51.54 87.97
N GLY A 44 -59.12 -51.68 89.13
CA GLY A 44 -59.99 -50.70 89.77
C GLY A 44 -60.09 -51.02 91.28
N PRO A 45 -61.00 -50.40 92.06
CA PRO A 45 -62.05 -49.46 91.64
C PRO A 45 -62.17 -48.18 92.49
N ALA A 46 -62.67 -47.07 91.91
CA ALA A 46 -63.41 -46.04 92.64
C ALA A 46 -64.29 -45.18 91.70
N LYS A 47 -65.46 -44.77 92.18
CA LYS A 47 -66.38 -43.73 91.63
C LYS A 47 -66.49 -42.60 92.69
N PRO A 48 -67.06 -41.39 92.41
CA PRO A 48 -67.97 -41.05 91.30
C PRO A 48 -67.73 -39.70 90.54
N GLN A 49 -68.24 -39.65 89.29
CA GLN A 49 -69.01 -38.58 88.59
C GLN A 49 -68.90 -37.06 88.95
N PRO A 50 -69.31 -36.14 88.05
CA PRO A 50 -69.13 -36.08 86.58
C PRO A 50 -68.86 -34.63 86.05
N GLU A 51 -68.57 -34.45 84.75
CA GLU A 51 -69.38 -33.62 83.80
C GLU A 51 -68.72 -33.42 82.42
N SER A 52 -69.59 -33.20 81.41
CA SER A 52 -69.33 -32.98 79.97
C SER A 52 -68.66 -31.61 79.67
N LYS A 53 -68.01 -31.33 78.51
CA LYS A 53 -68.49 -31.45 77.11
C LYS A 53 -67.36 -31.44 76.05
N GLU A 54 -67.76 -31.78 74.82
CA GLU A 54 -67.09 -31.58 73.51
C GLU A 54 -67.02 -30.08 73.09
N PRO A 55 -66.51 -29.72 71.89
CA PRO A 55 -65.20 -30.02 71.27
C PRO A 55 -64.51 -28.71 70.79
N ASP A 56 -63.43 -28.76 69.99
CA ASP A 56 -63.45 -28.40 68.54
C ASP A 56 -62.06 -28.47 67.84
N ALA A 57 -62.07 -28.20 66.52
CA ALA A 57 -60.97 -27.70 65.68
C ALA A 57 -59.80 -28.64 65.29
N ALA A 58 -60.04 -29.36 64.20
CA ALA A 58 -59.10 -30.04 63.32
C ALA A 58 -57.85 -29.26 62.86
N SER A 59 -56.80 -29.99 62.47
CA SER A 59 -56.36 -30.08 61.05
C SER A 59 -55.33 -31.19 60.81
N ASP A 60 -55.41 -31.81 59.63
CA ASP A 60 -54.61 -32.98 59.23
C ASP A 60 -53.24 -32.56 58.59
N PRO A 61 -52.25 -33.46 58.48
CA PRO A 61 -50.83 -33.08 58.34
C PRO A 61 -50.29 -33.14 56.91
N THR A 62 -49.04 -32.69 56.72
CA THR A 62 -48.13 -33.29 55.72
C THR A 62 -46.66 -32.96 56.00
N SER A 63 -45.90 -33.95 56.50
CA SER A 63 -44.43 -33.88 56.50
C SER A 63 -43.80 -35.28 56.45
N ASN A 64 -43.02 -35.54 55.39
CA ASN A 64 -42.07 -36.63 55.21
C ASN A 64 -41.42 -36.47 53.81
N PRO A 65 -40.23 -37.05 53.52
CA PRO A 65 -39.54 -38.08 54.30
C PRO A 65 -38.06 -37.80 54.61
N SER A 66 -37.50 -38.69 55.43
CA SER A 66 -36.10 -39.18 55.40
C SER A 66 -34.95 -38.17 55.47
N SER A 67 -34.24 -38.20 56.60
CA SER A 67 -32.77 -38.21 56.57
C SER A 67 -32.30 -39.64 56.89
N VAL A 68 -31.29 -40.11 56.16
CA VAL A 68 -30.60 -41.38 56.42
C VAL A 68 -29.12 -41.16 56.25
N LYS A 69 -28.33 -41.29 57.33
CA LYS A 69 -26.93 -41.74 57.24
C LYS A 69 -26.38 -42.27 58.56
N SER A 70 -25.49 -43.25 58.37
CA SER A 70 -24.75 -44.02 59.37
C SER A 70 -23.79 -43.19 60.23
N PRO A 71 -23.27 -43.77 61.33
CA PRO A 71 -22.39 -43.07 62.26
C PRO A 71 -20.95 -42.94 61.72
N VAL A 72 -20.19 -42.00 62.31
CA VAL A 72 -18.91 -42.26 63.00
C VAL A 72 -18.57 -40.99 63.79
N GLN A 73 -18.65 -41.05 65.12
CA GLN A 73 -17.91 -40.16 66.00
C GLN A 73 -17.82 -40.79 67.40
N SER A 74 -16.61 -41.18 67.75
CA SER A 74 -16.16 -41.61 69.09
C SER A 74 -14.75 -41.04 69.27
N VAL A 75 -14.29 -40.87 70.51
CA VAL A 75 -13.08 -40.11 70.89
C VAL A 75 -13.28 -38.58 70.93
N LEU A 76 -14.14 -38.11 71.84
CA LEU A 76 -13.72 -37.31 73.01
C LEU A 76 -14.93 -37.13 73.96
N GLY A 77 -14.72 -37.23 75.28
CA GLY A 77 -15.84 -37.19 76.24
C GLY A 77 -15.44 -37.42 77.69
N ILE A 78 -14.77 -36.44 78.29
CA ILE A 78 -14.45 -36.36 79.72
C ILE A 78 -14.81 -34.93 80.18
N PHE A 79 -15.34 -34.78 81.41
CA PHE A 79 -15.95 -33.54 81.97
C PHE A 79 -17.27 -33.09 81.28
N SER A 80 -18.29 -32.59 81.98
CA SER A 80 -18.58 -32.66 83.42
C SER A 80 -20.11 -32.51 83.71
N PRO A 81 -20.58 -32.72 84.96
CA PRO A 81 -22.00 -32.73 85.31
C PRO A 81 -22.79 -31.43 85.06
N LYS A 82 -24.12 -31.58 85.14
CA LYS A 82 -25.11 -30.48 85.19
C LYS A 82 -25.61 -30.39 86.64
N GLN A 83 -25.86 -29.19 87.18
CA GLN A 83 -27.18 -28.82 87.72
C GLN A 83 -27.26 -27.42 88.35
N LYS A 84 -28.44 -26.82 88.21
CA LYS A 84 -29.01 -25.67 88.93
C LYS A 84 -30.51 -25.62 88.56
N PRO A 85 -31.41 -25.06 89.38
CA PRO A 85 -31.47 -24.96 90.84
C PRO A 85 -32.62 -25.82 91.42
N GLN A 86 -32.78 -25.81 92.75
CA GLN A 86 -34.11 -25.82 93.38
C GLN A 86 -34.07 -24.91 94.62
N ALA A 87 -35.17 -24.22 94.90
CA ALA A 87 -35.30 -23.27 96.01
C ALA A 87 -36.11 -23.86 97.18
N LEU A 88 -35.96 -23.24 98.35
CA LEU A 88 -36.68 -23.53 99.60
C LEU A 88 -37.60 -22.35 99.98
N GLU A 89 -38.14 -22.40 101.20
CA GLU A 89 -38.94 -21.37 101.90
C GLU A 89 -40.39 -21.22 101.35
N ASP A 90 -41.44 -21.10 102.16
CA ASP A 90 -41.61 -21.27 103.62
C ASP A 90 -43.06 -21.79 103.88
N ASP A 91 -43.69 -21.91 105.06
CA ASP A 91 -43.65 -21.16 106.33
C ASP A 91 -44.38 -21.99 107.42
N LYS A 92 -44.03 -21.84 108.71
CA LYS A 92 -44.97 -22.04 109.84
C LYS A 92 -44.44 -21.48 111.18
N PRO A 93 -45.28 -20.80 112.00
CA PRO A 93 -44.83 -20.07 113.18
C PRO A 93 -44.87 -20.86 114.50
N VAL A 94 -44.13 -20.36 115.50
CA VAL A 94 -44.28 -20.70 116.93
C VAL A 94 -44.17 -19.41 117.75
N GLU A 95 -45.10 -19.19 118.68
CA GLU A 95 -45.03 -18.12 119.69
C GLU A 95 -44.43 -18.62 121.01
N THR A 96 -43.68 -17.75 121.71
CA THR A 96 -43.22 -17.88 123.12
C THR A 96 -42.29 -19.08 123.43
N ASP A 97 -41.45 -19.07 124.48
CA ASP A 97 -41.36 -18.22 125.68
C ASP A 97 -39.89 -18.11 126.18
N GLY A 98 -39.62 -17.23 127.16
CA GLY A 98 -38.52 -17.36 128.14
C GLY A 98 -37.07 -17.27 127.61
N GLY A 99 -36.55 -16.04 127.43
CA GLY A 99 -35.17 -15.80 126.98
C GLY A 99 -34.10 -15.70 128.07
N ASP A 100 -32.89 -15.32 127.66
CA ASP A 100 -31.84 -14.72 128.51
C ASP A 100 -31.11 -13.62 127.69
N LEU A 101 -30.39 -12.70 128.35
CA LEU A 101 -30.03 -11.38 127.78
C LEU A 101 -28.52 -11.13 127.57
N PHE A 102 -27.64 -12.10 127.84
CA PHE A 102 -26.18 -11.92 127.72
C PHE A 102 -25.42 -13.18 127.28
N SER A 103 -25.04 -13.28 126.00
CA SER A 103 -24.01 -14.24 125.53
C SER A 103 -23.10 -13.67 124.42
N TYR A 104 -22.23 -12.73 124.78
CA TYR A 104 -21.13 -12.24 123.91
C TYR A 104 -20.09 -13.33 123.52
N ASP A 105 -20.23 -14.55 124.06
CA ASP A 105 -19.38 -15.71 123.73
C ASP A 105 -19.83 -16.42 122.43
N ASP A 106 -21.07 -16.19 121.96
CA ASP A 106 -21.62 -16.77 120.72
C ASP A 106 -21.32 -15.91 119.46
N GLU A 107 -21.20 -14.59 119.62
CA GLU A 107 -20.94 -13.67 118.49
C GLU A 107 -19.59 -13.93 117.81
N VAL A 108 -18.55 -14.32 118.56
CA VAL A 108 -17.21 -14.55 118.00
C VAL A 108 -17.17 -15.83 117.13
N PRO A 109 -17.66 -17.00 117.58
CA PRO A 109 -17.88 -18.16 116.71
C PRO A 109 -18.74 -17.85 115.49
N GLN A 110 -19.81 -17.06 115.63
CA GLN A 110 -20.70 -16.73 114.52
C GLN A 110 -20.01 -15.84 113.48
N MET A 111 -19.33 -14.77 113.90
CA MET A 111 -18.54 -13.92 113.01
C MET A 111 -17.38 -14.69 112.34
N GLN A 112 -16.79 -15.66 113.03
CA GLN A 112 -15.75 -16.51 112.46
C GLN A 112 -16.32 -17.49 111.43
N ALA A 113 -17.51 -18.05 111.66
CA ALA A 113 -18.24 -18.87 110.69
C ALA A 113 -18.65 -18.05 109.45
N ASP A 114 -19.14 -16.82 109.62
CA ASP A 114 -19.47 -15.92 108.50
C ASP A 114 -18.23 -15.55 107.67
N VAL A 115 -17.09 -15.31 108.31
CA VAL A 115 -15.81 -15.09 107.61
C VAL A 115 -15.38 -16.34 106.83
N HIS A 116 -15.53 -17.54 107.40
CA HIS A 116 -15.24 -18.78 106.68
C HIS A 116 -16.20 -18.99 105.49
N ALA A 117 -17.51 -18.83 105.68
CA ALA A 117 -18.51 -18.93 104.61
C ALA A 117 -18.27 -17.91 103.48
N LYS A 118 -17.89 -16.67 103.82
CA LYS A 118 -17.50 -15.65 102.82
C LYS A 118 -16.17 -15.96 102.14
N THR A 119 -15.24 -16.64 102.81
CA THR A 119 -13.99 -17.11 102.21
C THR A 119 -14.27 -18.25 101.21
N GLU A 120 -15.12 -19.22 101.58
CA GLU A 120 -15.57 -20.30 100.68
C GLU A 120 -16.36 -19.75 99.48
N GLU A 121 -17.21 -18.74 99.67
CA GLU A 121 -17.90 -18.03 98.58
C GLU A 121 -16.89 -17.33 97.65
N ILE A 122 -15.86 -16.68 98.19
CA ILE A 122 -14.79 -16.05 97.40
C ILE A 122 -13.96 -17.10 96.65
N GLU A 123 -13.59 -18.23 97.26
CA GLU A 123 -12.88 -19.31 96.57
C GLU A 123 -13.74 -19.92 95.46
N ARG A 124 -15.03 -20.13 95.71
CA ARG A 124 -15.99 -20.59 94.69
C ARG A 124 -16.12 -19.61 93.53
N LEU A 125 -16.30 -18.32 93.81
CA LEU A 125 -16.38 -17.28 92.78
C LEU A 125 -15.06 -17.16 91.99
N ASN A 126 -13.91 -17.34 92.62
CA ASN A 126 -12.63 -17.42 91.93
C ASN A 126 -12.55 -18.65 91.00
N ALA A 127 -13.00 -19.82 91.47
CA ALA A 127 -13.07 -21.03 90.64
C ALA A 127 -14.00 -20.83 89.43
N GLU A 128 -15.20 -20.30 89.64
CA GLU A 128 -16.16 -19.97 88.56
C GLU A 128 -15.57 -18.94 87.58
N VAL A 129 -14.86 -17.91 88.07
CA VAL A 129 -14.12 -16.94 87.23
C VAL A 129 -12.97 -17.60 86.45
N THR A 130 -12.31 -18.64 86.98
CA THR A 130 -11.30 -19.39 86.20
C THR A 130 -11.92 -20.29 85.14
N SER A 131 -13.07 -20.95 85.41
CA SER A 131 -13.81 -21.74 84.42
C SER A 131 -14.27 -20.85 83.27
N LEU A 132 -14.92 -19.73 83.58
CA LEU A 132 -15.39 -18.76 82.58
C LEU A 132 -14.24 -18.16 81.74
N LYS A 133 -13.04 -18.00 82.30
CA LYS A 133 -11.84 -17.58 81.54
C LYS A 133 -11.35 -18.67 80.58
N GLN A 134 -11.41 -19.94 80.97
CA GLN A 134 -11.05 -21.07 80.10
C GLN A 134 -12.09 -21.28 79.00
N GLU A 135 -13.38 -21.26 79.34
CA GLU A 135 -14.49 -21.32 78.38
C GLU A 135 -14.43 -20.18 77.37
N LEU A 136 -14.12 -18.95 77.81
CA LEU A 136 -13.93 -17.79 76.93
C LEU A 136 -12.68 -17.91 76.04
N ALA A 137 -11.63 -18.60 76.49
CA ALA A 137 -10.47 -18.91 75.65
C ALA A 137 -10.82 -19.93 74.55
N VAL A 138 -11.49 -21.03 74.91
CA VAL A 138 -11.95 -22.06 73.96
C VAL A 138 -12.98 -21.48 72.97
N ALA A 139 -13.86 -20.59 73.42
CA ALA A 139 -14.79 -19.86 72.54
C ALA A 139 -14.06 -18.93 71.55
N LYS A 140 -12.94 -18.31 71.95
CA LYS A 140 -12.09 -17.51 71.04
C LYS A 140 -11.31 -18.37 70.06
N GLU A 141 -10.79 -19.51 70.50
CA GLU A 141 -10.07 -20.45 69.65
C GLU A 141 -11.00 -21.02 68.57
N SER A 142 -12.12 -21.62 68.98
CA SER A 142 -13.13 -22.18 68.06
C SER A 142 -13.80 -21.15 67.15
N SER A 143 -14.02 -19.90 67.59
CA SER A 143 -14.46 -18.83 66.68
C SER A 143 -13.37 -18.39 65.70
N SER A 144 -12.09 -18.40 66.10
CA SER A 144 -10.98 -18.15 65.16
C SER A 144 -10.81 -19.27 64.13
N GLU A 145 -11.02 -20.53 64.52
CA GLU A 145 -11.07 -21.67 63.59
C GLU A 145 -12.28 -21.56 62.65
N LEU A 146 -13.45 -21.18 63.15
CA LEU A 146 -14.65 -20.99 62.33
C LEU A 146 -14.45 -19.85 61.31
N VAL A 147 -13.85 -18.73 61.72
CA VAL A 147 -13.47 -17.63 60.81
C VAL A 147 -12.46 -18.10 59.76
N GLN A 148 -11.41 -18.84 60.14
CA GLN A 148 -10.45 -19.40 59.17
C GLN A 148 -11.11 -20.38 58.19
N ASN A 149 -12.05 -21.21 58.65
CA ASN A 149 -12.80 -22.13 57.78
C ASN A 149 -13.78 -21.39 56.87
N LEU A 150 -14.44 -20.32 57.33
CA LEU A 150 -15.28 -19.45 56.48
C LEU A 150 -14.44 -18.68 55.46
N GLU A 151 -13.31 -18.09 55.85
CA GLU A 151 -12.37 -17.45 54.91
C GLU A 151 -11.89 -18.44 53.85
N LYS A 152 -11.50 -19.66 54.26
CA LYS A 152 -11.03 -20.71 53.35
C LYS A 152 -12.14 -21.14 52.38
N SER A 153 -13.33 -21.44 52.88
CA SER A 153 -14.50 -21.78 52.07
C SER A 153 -14.88 -20.63 51.11
N THR A 154 -14.73 -19.37 51.54
CA THR A 154 -14.97 -18.19 50.70
C THR A 154 -13.93 -18.03 49.60
N ARG A 155 -12.64 -18.30 49.89
CA ARG A 155 -11.55 -18.33 48.90
C ARG A 155 -11.78 -19.46 47.88
N GLU A 156 -12.05 -20.68 48.35
CA GLU A 156 -12.36 -21.84 47.50
C GLU A 156 -13.60 -21.60 46.62
N ALA A 157 -14.66 -20.98 47.16
CA ALA A 157 -15.84 -20.58 46.38
C ALA A 157 -15.53 -19.47 45.34
N GLY A 158 -14.61 -18.55 45.66
CA GLY A 158 -14.10 -17.56 44.71
C GLY A 158 -13.30 -18.20 43.58
N GLU A 159 -12.34 -19.07 43.90
CA GLU A 159 -11.53 -19.82 42.93
C GLU A 159 -12.38 -20.73 42.03
N LEU A 160 -13.42 -21.37 42.57
CA LEU A 160 -14.41 -22.12 41.80
C LEU A 160 -15.25 -21.23 40.88
N ARG A 161 -15.60 -20.01 41.31
CA ARG A 161 -16.33 -19.04 40.47
C ARG A 161 -15.46 -18.46 39.35
N ASP A 162 -14.21 -18.13 39.65
CA ASP A 162 -13.28 -17.57 38.67
C ASP A 162 -12.82 -18.62 37.67
N SER A 163 -12.63 -19.88 38.09
CA SER A 163 -12.40 -21.00 37.17
C SER A 163 -13.64 -21.37 36.35
N ALA A 164 -14.86 -21.21 36.89
CA ALA A 164 -16.10 -21.30 36.09
C ALA A 164 -16.20 -20.16 35.04
N ALA A 165 -15.79 -18.94 35.37
CA ALA A 165 -15.73 -17.83 34.42
C ALA A 165 -14.62 -18.02 33.36
N ALA A 166 -13.44 -18.52 33.76
CA ALA A 166 -12.35 -18.86 32.85
C ALA A 166 -12.73 -20.01 31.89
N THR A 167 -13.39 -21.05 32.38
CA THR A 167 -13.85 -22.15 31.51
C THR A 167 -15.01 -21.72 30.59
N ALA A 168 -15.90 -20.84 31.04
CA ALA A 168 -16.93 -20.25 30.18
C ALA A 168 -16.33 -19.38 29.06
N THR A 169 -15.32 -18.54 29.36
CA THR A 169 -14.64 -17.70 28.35
C THR A 169 -13.75 -18.52 27.42
N LEU A 170 -13.07 -19.56 27.89
CA LEU A 170 -12.37 -20.52 27.04
C LEU A 170 -13.34 -21.27 26.10
N LYS A 171 -14.53 -21.62 26.59
CA LYS A 171 -15.56 -22.26 25.76
C LYS A 171 -16.08 -21.33 24.65
N THR A 172 -16.38 -20.07 24.95
CA THR A 172 -16.80 -19.12 23.89
C THR A 172 -15.67 -18.80 22.92
N GLN A 173 -14.41 -18.80 23.36
CA GLN A 173 -13.25 -18.70 22.47
C GLN A 173 -13.09 -19.94 21.57
N LEU A 174 -13.33 -21.15 22.09
CA LEU A 174 -13.33 -22.37 21.27
C LEU A 174 -14.44 -22.36 20.23
N GLU A 175 -15.69 -22.04 20.62
CA GLU A 175 -16.83 -21.94 19.71
C GLU A 175 -16.59 -20.87 18.62
N ALA A 176 -15.96 -19.73 18.98
CA ALA A 176 -15.54 -18.72 18.02
C ALA A 176 -14.44 -19.24 17.07
N ARG A 177 -13.41 -19.91 17.59
CA ARG A 177 -12.32 -20.51 16.79
C ARG A 177 -12.84 -21.60 15.86
N ASP A 178 -13.76 -22.45 16.29
CA ASP A 178 -14.40 -23.48 15.46
C ASP A 178 -15.24 -22.85 14.34
N SER A 179 -15.95 -21.76 14.62
CA SER A 179 -16.66 -20.99 13.59
C SER A 179 -15.69 -20.36 12.56
N GLU A 180 -14.55 -19.86 13.03
CA GLU A 180 -13.50 -19.28 12.20
C GLU A 180 -12.84 -20.36 11.33
N ILE A 181 -12.47 -21.51 11.92
CA ILE A 181 -11.95 -22.69 11.22
C ILE A 181 -12.95 -23.19 10.18
N SER A 182 -14.24 -23.28 10.49
CA SER A 182 -15.29 -23.62 9.51
C SER A 182 -15.35 -22.60 8.37
N SER A 183 -15.17 -21.30 8.65
CA SER A 183 -15.12 -20.27 7.62
C SER A 183 -13.86 -20.36 6.75
N LEU A 184 -12.71 -20.71 7.36
CA LEU A 184 -11.42 -20.86 6.70
C LEU A 184 -11.38 -22.12 5.84
N ASP A 185 -11.92 -23.25 6.30
CA ASP A 185 -12.08 -24.48 5.52
C ASP A 185 -13.00 -24.27 4.30
N LYS A 186 -14.12 -23.55 4.47
CA LYS A 186 -14.98 -23.14 3.34
C LYS A 186 -14.24 -22.26 2.33
N LYS A 187 -13.49 -21.26 2.80
CA LYS A 187 -12.64 -20.40 1.94
C LYS A 187 -11.54 -21.21 1.24
N LEU A 188 -10.87 -22.10 1.97
CA LEU A 188 -9.79 -22.95 1.46
C LEU A 188 -10.30 -23.87 0.35
N LYS A 189 -11.43 -24.55 0.57
CA LYS A 189 -12.12 -25.37 -0.45
C LYS A 189 -12.55 -24.56 -1.67
N ALA A 190 -13.06 -23.34 -1.48
CA ALA A 190 -13.38 -22.43 -2.59
C ALA A 190 -12.12 -22.03 -3.38
N THR A 191 -11.02 -21.67 -2.71
CA THR A 191 -9.75 -21.34 -3.37
C THR A 191 -9.09 -22.55 -4.04
N GLN A 192 -9.25 -23.77 -3.51
CA GLN A 192 -8.81 -25.00 -4.18
C GLN A 192 -9.62 -25.28 -5.44
N ALA A 193 -10.94 -25.09 -5.40
CA ALA A 193 -11.79 -25.22 -6.58
C ALA A 193 -11.40 -24.20 -7.67
N GLN A 194 -11.17 -22.93 -7.29
CA GLN A 194 -10.67 -21.88 -8.19
C GLN A 194 -9.26 -22.16 -8.72
N LEU A 195 -8.38 -22.77 -7.91
CA LEU A 195 -7.02 -23.14 -8.34
C LEU A 195 -7.06 -24.29 -9.35
N GLU A 196 -7.88 -25.33 -9.14
CA GLU A 196 -8.05 -26.38 -10.15
C GLU A 196 -8.79 -25.86 -11.40
N GLU A 197 -9.77 -24.97 -11.27
CA GLU A 197 -10.44 -24.33 -12.41
C GLU A 197 -9.44 -23.54 -13.27
N THR A 198 -8.69 -22.61 -12.66
CA THR A 198 -7.65 -21.82 -13.35
C THR A 198 -6.50 -22.66 -13.89
N LYS A 199 -6.15 -23.77 -13.24
CA LYS A 199 -5.19 -24.76 -13.75
C LYS A 199 -5.73 -25.52 -14.96
N THR A 200 -7.03 -25.81 -15.03
CA THR A 200 -7.65 -26.38 -16.24
C THR A 200 -7.80 -25.36 -17.37
N SER A 201 -8.04 -24.08 -17.10
CA SER A 201 -8.03 -23.04 -18.14
C SER A 201 -6.61 -22.81 -18.67
N LEU A 202 -5.61 -22.67 -17.80
CA LEU A 202 -4.19 -22.57 -18.18
C LEU A 202 -3.72 -23.80 -18.97
N SER A 203 -4.21 -25.01 -18.67
CA SER A 203 -3.91 -26.20 -19.49
C SER A 203 -4.51 -26.09 -20.90
N LYS A 204 -5.77 -25.63 -21.03
CA LYS A 204 -6.44 -25.42 -22.32
C LYS A 204 -5.75 -24.33 -23.14
N GLU A 205 -5.31 -23.26 -22.49
CA GLU A 205 -4.54 -22.18 -23.12
C GLU A 205 -3.12 -22.63 -23.52
N LEU A 206 -2.43 -23.42 -22.69
CA LEU A 206 -1.15 -24.01 -23.09
C LEU A 206 -1.29 -24.92 -24.31
N ASP A 207 -2.35 -25.73 -24.39
CA ASP A 207 -2.55 -26.62 -25.54
C ASP A 207 -3.05 -25.89 -26.79
N SER A 208 -3.82 -24.80 -26.66
CA SER A 208 -4.17 -23.93 -27.80
C SER A 208 -2.97 -23.12 -28.30
N LEU A 209 -2.13 -22.59 -27.39
CA LEU A 209 -0.86 -21.94 -27.73
C LEU A 209 0.14 -22.93 -28.35
N ARG A 210 0.20 -24.18 -27.89
CA ARG A 210 0.98 -25.25 -28.53
C ARG A 210 0.46 -25.59 -29.93
N ALA A 211 -0.86 -25.59 -30.15
CA ALA A 211 -1.44 -25.79 -31.48
C ALA A 211 -1.09 -24.63 -32.42
N SER A 212 -1.31 -23.39 -31.98
CA SER A 212 -0.97 -22.17 -32.74
C SER A 212 0.54 -22.07 -33.02
N SER A 213 1.39 -22.44 -32.05
CA SER A 213 2.84 -22.48 -32.21
C SER A 213 3.29 -23.54 -33.23
N LYS A 214 2.65 -24.73 -33.25
CA LYS A 214 2.90 -25.73 -34.30
C LYS A 214 2.46 -25.22 -35.68
N GLU A 215 1.34 -24.52 -35.77
CA GLU A 215 0.82 -23.95 -37.03
C GLU A 215 1.68 -22.79 -37.55
N SER A 216 2.19 -21.93 -36.67
CA SER A 216 3.15 -20.88 -37.05
C SER A 216 4.51 -21.48 -37.44
N GLN A 217 4.94 -22.56 -36.77
CA GLN A 217 6.15 -23.30 -37.13
C GLN A 217 6.03 -24.00 -38.48
N THR A 218 4.91 -24.64 -38.82
CA THR A 218 4.73 -25.24 -40.16
C THR A 218 4.75 -24.15 -41.24
N LYS A 219 3.99 -23.06 -41.06
CA LYS A 219 4.00 -21.88 -41.95
C LYS A 219 5.41 -21.30 -42.13
N ALA A 220 6.19 -21.19 -41.05
CA ALA A 220 7.59 -20.75 -41.13
C ALA A 220 8.47 -21.71 -41.93
N THR A 221 8.36 -23.03 -41.73
CA THR A 221 9.13 -24.00 -42.55
C THR A 221 8.70 -23.98 -44.02
N GLU A 222 7.46 -23.64 -44.32
CA GLU A 222 7.00 -23.45 -45.71
C GLU A 222 7.49 -22.13 -46.32
N ALA A 223 7.58 -21.05 -45.55
CA ALA A 223 8.16 -19.79 -45.99
C ALA A 223 9.66 -19.98 -46.33
N VAL A 224 10.42 -20.67 -45.47
CA VAL A 224 11.82 -21.04 -45.75
C VAL A 224 11.93 -21.90 -47.01
N LYS A 225 11.04 -22.88 -47.21
CA LYS A 225 11.00 -23.69 -48.46
C LYS A 225 10.58 -22.91 -49.72
N ARG A 226 9.99 -21.72 -49.59
CA ARG A 226 9.75 -20.79 -50.72
C ARG A 226 11.00 -19.95 -50.97
N ALA A 227 11.55 -19.31 -49.95
CA ALA A 227 12.79 -18.55 -50.03
C ALA A 227 13.98 -19.38 -50.59
N ASP A 228 14.13 -20.65 -50.18
CA ASP A 228 15.15 -21.57 -50.73
C ASP A 228 14.98 -21.80 -52.25
N LYS A 229 13.75 -21.80 -52.76
CA LYS A 229 13.46 -21.95 -54.21
C LYS A 229 13.73 -20.65 -54.95
N GLU A 230 13.27 -19.53 -54.41
CA GLU A 230 13.48 -18.20 -54.97
C GLU A 230 14.98 -17.85 -55.04
N HIS A 231 15.75 -18.12 -53.98
CA HIS A 231 17.21 -18.03 -54.00
C HIS A 231 17.83 -18.96 -55.05
N ALA A 232 17.34 -20.19 -55.20
CA ALA A 232 17.81 -21.11 -56.24
C ALA A 232 17.42 -20.69 -57.67
N GLU A 233 16.48 -19.75 -57.84
CA GLU A 233 16.14 -19.14 -59.14
C GLU A 233 16.95 -17.86 -59.39
N VAL A 234 17.15 -17.01 -58.37
CA VAL A 234 18.11 -15.90 -58.42
C VAL A 234 19.53 -16.41 -58.73
N GLU A 235 19.94 -17.55 -58.19
CA GLU A 235 21.23 -18.19 -58.53
C GLU A 235 21.31 -18.70 -59.98
N LYS A 236 20.18 -18.99 -60.66
CA LYS A 236 20.15 -19.32 -62.09
C LYS A 236 20.19 -18.05 -62.93
N LEU A 237 19.38 -17.05 -62.57
CA LEU A 237 19.32 -15.76 -63.26
C LEU A 237 20.69 -15.04 -63.22
N ASN A 238 21.39 -15.08 -62.09
CA ASN A 238 22.75 -14.53 -62.01
C ASN A 238 23.75 -15.28 -62.90
N LYS A 239 23.64 -16.61 -63.06
CA LYS A 239 24.50 -17.36 -64.00
C LYS A 239 24.21 -16.97 -65.44
N VAL A 240 22.94 -16.95 -65.84
CA VAL A 240 22.49 -16.45 -67.16
C VAL A 240 22.97 -15.01 -67.40
N LYS A 241 22.94 -14.14 -66.39
CA LYS A 241 23.48 -12.77 -66.46
C LYS A 241 24.99 -12.75 -66.69
N THR A 242 25.78 -13.54 -65.95
CA THR A 242 27.23 -13.62 -66.21
C THR A 242 27.57 -14.24 -67.57
N GLU A 243 26.72 -15.11 -68.10
CA GLU A 243 26.86 -15.66 -69.45
C GLU A 243 26.49 -14.63 -70.54
N SER A 244 25.49 -13.78 -70.31
CA SER A 244 25.17 -12.67 -71.24
C SER A 244 26.22 -11.56 -71.19
N GLU A 245 26.75 -11.21 -70.01
CA GLU A 245 27.85 -10.26 -69.84
C GLU A 245 29.12 -10.73 -70.56
N LYS A 246 29.45 -12.03 -70.50
CA LYS A 246 30.54 -12.62 -71.29
C LYS A 246 30.26 -12.50 -72.80
N LYS A 247 29.06 -12.89 -73.26
CA LYS A 247 28.68 -12.75 -74.68
C LYS A 247 28.79 -11.30 -75.17
N ILE A 248 28.40 -10.32 -74.37
CA ILE A 248 28.52 -8.89 -74.68
C ILE A 248 29.99 -8.46 -74.81
N LYS A 249 30.88 -8.92 -73.91
CA LYS A 249 32.33 -8.66 -74.01
C LYS A 249 32.93 -9.26 -75.28
N ASN A 250 32.73 -10.56 -75.52
CA ASN A 250 33.21 -11.24 -76.73
C ASN A 250 32.69 -10.58 -78.04
N LEU A 251 31.45 -10.07 -78.05
CA LEU A 251 30.90 -9.33 -79.19
C LEU A 251 31.55 -7.94 -79.34
N THR A 252 31.90 -7.27 -78.24
CA THR A 252 32.60 -5.97 -78.26
C THR A 252 34.03 -6.14 -78.76
N GLU A 253 34.75 -7.14 -78.25
CA GLU A 253 36.09 -7.54 -78.72
C GLU A 253 36.06 -7.83 -80.24
N SER A 254 35.10 -8.64 -80.70
CA SER A 254 34.93 -8.93 -82.14
C SER A 254 34.55 -7.70 -82.98
N ILE A 255 33.86 -6.70 -82.42
CA ILE A 255 33.56 -5.43 -83.11
C ILE A 255 34.83 -4.59 -83.25
N ASP A 256 35.71 -4.57 -82.26
CA ASP A 256 36.97 -3.80 -82.31
C ASP A 256 38.03 -4.47 -83.18
N ASP A 257 38.06 -5.80 -83.24
CA ASP A 257 38.88 -6.54 -84.22
C ASP A 257 38.37 -6.33 -85.66
N LEU A 258 37.06 -6.24 -85.89
CA LEU A 258 36.50 -5.87 -87.20
C LEU A 258 36.87 -4.43 -87.61
N LYS A 259 36.95 -3.48 -86.67
CA LYS A 259 37.47 -2.12 -86.95
C LYS A 259 38.95 -2.16 -87.34
N LYS A 260 39.78 -2.96 -86.65
CA LYS A 260 41.19 -3.16 -87.01
C LYS A 260 41.35 -3.79 -88.39
N LEU A 261 40.55 -4.81 -88.72
CA LEU A 261 40.57 -5.43 -90.05
C LEU A 261 40.21 -4.41 -91.14
N LYS A 262 39.13 -3.63 -90.95
CA LYS A 262 38.72 -2.57 -91.88
C LYS A 262 39.85 -1.57 -92.15
N ALA A 263 40.55 -1.10 -91.11
CA ALA A 263 41.68 -0.19 -91.26
C ALA A 263 42.88 -0.83 -91.99
N GLN A 264 43.14 -2.14 -91.78
CA GLN A 264 44.18 -2.86 -92.52
C GLN A 264 43.81 -3.10 -93.98
N ASP A 265 42.54 -3.35 -94.28
CA ASP A 265 42.08 -3.61 -95.65
C ASP A 265 41.96 -2.32 -96.46
N GLU A 266 41.58 -1.19 -95.84
CA GLU A 266 41.70 0.15 -96.43
C GLU A 266 43.16 0.47 -96.84
N ALA A 267 44.14 0.14 -95.99
CA ALA A 267 45.56 0.30 -96.32
C ALA A 267 46.02 -0.62 -97.48
N LYS A 268 45.57 -1.89 -97.51
CA LYS A 268 45.87 -2.83 -98.62
C LYS A 268 45.23 -2.40 -99.94
N ILE A 269 44.02 -1.84 -99.91
CA ILE A 269 43.33 -1.31 -101.09
C ILE A 269 44.12 -0.13 -101.67
N ALA A 270 44.63 0.78 -100.84
CA ALA A 270 45.52 1.85 -101.31
C ALA A 270 46.80 1.29 -101.97
N GLU A 271 47.44 0.27 -101.37
CA GLU A 271 48.66 -0.34 -101.91
C GLU A 271 48.42 -1.10 -103.25
N LEU A 272 47.30 -1.81 -103.37
CA LEU A 272 46.94 -2.56 -104.57
C LEU A 272 46.45 -1.64 -105.69
N THR A 273 45.71 -0.57 -105.39
CA THR A 273 45.30 0.43 -106.39
C THR A 273 46.53 1.10 -107.02
N LYS A 274 47.55 1.40 -106.22
CA LYS A 274 48.85 1.91 -106.67
C LYS A 274 49.61 0.94 -107.60
N LYS A 275 49.34 -0.37 -107.52
CA LYS A 275 49.91 -1.40 -108.41
C LYS A 275 49.05 -1.64 -109.66
N HIS A 276 47.73 -1.49 -109.57
CA HIS A 276 46.82 -1.75 -110.69
C HIS A 276 46.81 -0.63 -111.75
N ALA A 277 47.30 0.56 -111.42
CA ALA A 277 47.43 1.68 -112.34
C ALA A 277 48.53 1.52 -113.43
N GLN A 278 49.32 0.43 -113.41
CA GLN A 278 50.38 0.14 -114.38
C GLN A 278 50.09 -1.04 -115.34
N ALA A 279 48.83 -1.45 -115.48
CA ALA A 279 48.39 -2.37 -116.54
C ALA A 279 46.96 -2.06 -116.99
N ALA A 280 46.80 -1.51 -118.18
CA ALA A 280 45.51 -1.08 -118.73
C ALA A 280 44.94 -2.09 -119.76
N GLN A 281 43.65 -1.89 -120.09
CA GLN A 281 42.93 -2.47 -121.25
C GLN A 281 42.69 -4.00 -121.25
N LEU A 282 41.42 -4.43 -121.15
CA LEU A 282 40.65 -4.94 -122.30
C LEU A 282 39.23 -5.46 -121.94
N THR A 283 38.22 -4.93 -122.65
CA THR A 283 36.95 -5.57 -123.06
C THR A 283 36.07 -6.38 -122.07
N ALA A 284 35.03 -5.71 -121.56
CA ALA A 284 33.60 -5.92 -121.89
C ALA A 284 32.77 -7.16 -121.39
N LYS A 285 31.55 -6.80 -120.93
CA LYS A 285 30.22 -7.45 -121.12
C LYS A 285 29.59 -8.23 -119.94
N ALA A 286 28.33 -7.88 -119.68
CA ALA A 286 27.38 -8.38 -118.65
C ALA A 286 26.70 -9.73 -119.05
N PRO A 287 25.65 -10.30 -118.38
CA PRO A 287 24.87 -9.83 -117.19
C PRO A 287 24.36 -10.89 -116.16
N SER A 288 23.74 -10.44 -115.04
CA SER A 288 22.61 -11.11 -114.29
C SER A 288 22.81 -12.52 -113.65
N PRO A 289 21.83 -13.11 -112.91
CA PRO A 289 20.83 -12.56 -111.97
C PRO A 289 20.61 -13.40 -110.65
N ALA A 290 19.69 -12.92 -109.79
CA ALA A 290 18.70 -13.67 -108.96
C ALA A 290 19.05 -14.40 -107.60
N THR A 291 18.36 -13.96 -106.51
CA THR A 291 17.27 -14.61 -105.69
C THR A 291 17.15 -16.16 -105.54
N PRO A 292 16.28 -16.78 -104.65
CA PRO A 292 15.28 -16.25 -103.66
C PRO A 292 15.14 -17.01 -102.27
N ALA A 293 14.14 -16.58 -101.45
CA ALA A 293 13.17 -17.31 -100.56
C ALA A 293 13.53 -18.67 -99.87
N ALA A 294 13.16 -19.00 -98.60
CA ALA A 294 11.84 -19.03 -97.90
C ALA A 294 10.83 -20.10 -98.46
N PRO A 295 9.77 -20.59 -97.75
CA PRO A 295 9.20 -20.26 -96.42
C PRO A 295 8.98 -21.51 -95.47
N ALA A 296 7.75 -21.81 -94.97
CA ALA A 296 7.52 -22.58 -93.70
C ALA A 296 6.30 -23.54 -93.61
N ALA A 297 6.28 -24.39 -92.55
CA ALA A 297 5.16 -25.17 -91.94
C ALA A 297 4.57 -26.39 -92.72
N PRO A 298 3.69 -27.29 -92.16
CA PRO A 298 3.15 -27.47 -90.80
C PRO A 298 3.15 -28.95 -90.22
N THR A 299 2.33 -29.18 -89.17
CA THR A 299 1.87 -30.38 -88.38
C THR A 299 1.68 -31.77 -89.09
N ALA A 300 1.50 -32.97 -88.46
CA ALA A 300 0.93 -33.37 -87.12
C ALA A 300 1.23 -34.84 -86.63
N VAL A 301 1.07 -35.10 -85.32
CA VAL A 301 0.35 -36.23 -84.58
C VAL A 301 0.34 -37.67 -85.18
N PRO A 302 0.73 -38.76 -84.44
CA PRO A 302 -0.18 -39.51 -83.53
C PRO A 302 0.46 -40.14 -82.25
N ALA A 303 -0.29 -40.97 -81.50
CA ALA A 303 0.01 -41.42 -80.12
C ALA A 303 -0.44 -42.88 -79.80
N ALA A 304 0.07 -43.49 -78.71
CA ALA A 304 -0.56 -44.55 -77.90
C ALA A 304 0.26 -44.91 -76.62
N ALA A 305 -0.38 -45.57 -75.64
CA ALA A 305 0.25 -46.22 -74.47
C ALA A 305 -0.04 -47.75 -74.48
N PRO A 306 0.49 -48.57 -73.55
CA PRO A 306 -0.25 -48.82 -72.30
C PRO A 306 0.63 -49.08 -71.05
N THR A 307 0.08 -49.79 -70.05
CA THR A 307 0.52 -49.84 -68.64
C THR A 307 1.24 -51.14 -68.23
N THR A 308 2.00 -51.10 -67.13
CA THR A 308 1.89 -52.00 -65.94
C THR A 308 2.93 -51.62 -64.87
N ALA A 309 2.80 -52.16 -63.66
CA ALA A 309 3.69 -51.85 -62.52
C ALA A 309 4.16 -53.12 -61.78
N SER A 310 5.41 -53.12 -61.32
CA SER A 310 5.91 -53.96 -60.23
C SER A 310 7.22 -53.38 -59.68
N ALA A 311 7.70 -53.89 -58.54
CA ALA A 311 8.88 -53.37 -57.83
C ALA A 311 10.01 -54.40 -57.73
N ALA A 312 11.27 -53.94 -57.65
CA ALA A 312 12.30 -54.54 -56.77
C ALA A 312 13.61 -53.72 -56.70
N SER A 313 14.09 -53.54 -55.47
CA SER A 313 15.42 -53.08 -55.02
C SER A 313 16.66 -53.23 -55.94
N LYS A 314 17.56 -52.21 -55.94
CA LYS A 314 18.83 -52.25 -55.15
C LYS A 314 19.72 -50.98 -55.25
N LYS A 315 20.45 -50.74 -54.15
CA LYS A 315 21.77 -50.06 -53.97
C LYS A 315 22.04 -48.63 -54.48
N LYS A 316 22.12 -47.74 -53.47
CA LYS A 316 23.27 -46.87 -53.09
C LYS A 316 23.50 -45.49 -53.74
N ASN A 317 23.62 -44.50 -52.84
CA ASN A 317 24.39 -43.25 -52.89
C ASN A 317 24.06 -42.15 -53.93
N LYS A 318 23.29 -41.15 -53.49
CA LYS A 318 23.51 -39.74 -53.86
C LYS A 318 23.18 -38.82 -52.66
N LYS A 319 23.72 -37.59 -52.72
CA LYS A 319 23.48 -36.37 -51.91
C LYS A 319 22.15 -36.32 -51.12
N LYS A 320 22.03 -35.68 -49.95
CA LYS A 320 22.87 -34.64 -49.29
C LYS A 320 22.47 -34.53 -47.80
N LYS A 321 23.39 -34.15 -46.89
CA LYS A 321 23.05 -33.54 -45.58
C LYS A 321 23.60 -32.11 -45.56
N LYS A 322 22.75 -31.12 -45.30
CA LYS A 322 23.09 -29.72 -44.98
C LYS A 322 21.95 -29.22 -44.08
N GLY A 323 22.19 -28.49 -43.00
CA GLY A 323 23.47 -28.14 -42.39
C GLY A 323 23.25 -27.16 -41.23
N GLY A 324 24.32 -26.75 -40.58
CA GLY A 324 24.29 -25.69 -39.57
C GLY A 324 25.69 -25.10 -39.37
N ALA A 325 25.71 -23.92 -38.74
CA ALA A 325 26.87 -23.08 -38.42
C ALA A 325 27.40 -22.12 -39.51
N ALA A 326 27.34 -20.84 -39.14
CA ALA A 326 28.40 -19.83 -39.15
C ALA A 326 28.96 -19.26 -40.47
N ALA A 327 29.02 -17.92 -40.45
CA ALA A 327 29.73 -17.06 -41.39
C ALA A 327 31.26 -17.12 -41.24
N GLY A 328 31.96 -16.66 -42.27
CA GLY A 328 33.41 -16.42 -42.30
C GLY A 328 33.86 -16.10 -43.72
N SER A 329 34.31 -14.87 -43.98
CA SER A 329 34.77 -14.42 -45.31
C SER A 329 36.30 -14.32 -45.34
N ALA A 330 36.95 -14.73 -46.45
CA ALA A 330 38.39 -14.57 -46.66
C ALA A 330 38.82 -14.71 -48.15
N ALA A 331 39.58 -13.73 -48.66
CA ALA A 331 40.44 -13.73 -49.87
C ALA A 331 39.76 -14.12 -51.23
N ILE A 332 40.30 -13.98 -52.46
CA ILE A 332 41.62 -13.81 -53.14
C ILE A 332 41.34 -12.95 -54.41
N GLU A 333 42.16 -12.08 -55.03
CA GLU A 333 43.47 -11.40 -54.81
C GLU A 333 43.54 -10.11 -55.72
N SER A 334 44.52 -9.18 -55.69
CA SER A 334 45.93 -9.13 -56.23
C SER A 334 46.08 -9.34 -57.76
N ILE A 335 46.99 -8.69 -58.54
CA ILE A 335 47.90 -7.53 -58.34
C ILE A 335 48.36 -6.98 -59.74
N SER A 336 49.06 -5.82 -59.77
CA SER A 336 49.96 -5.27 -60.84
C SER A 336 49.48 -4.85 -62.24
N GLU A 337 49.92 -3.63 -62.59
CA GLU A 337 50.26 -3.03 -63.91
C GLU A 337 51.40 -3.81 -64.65
N PRO A 338 51.99 -3.30 -65.78
CA PRO A 338 51.43 -2.82 -67.06
C PRO A 338 52.17 -3.50 -68.26
N VAL A 339 52.12 -2.92 -69.48
CA VAL A 339 53.28 -2.52 -70.34
C VAL A 339 52.81 -2.05 -71.74
N SER A 340 53.64 -1.24 -72.40
CA SER A 340 53.66 -0.74 -73.79
C SER A 340 53.24 -1.77 -74.88
N GLU A 341 52.90 -1.45 -76.13
CA GLU A 341 53.52 -0.53 -77.12
C GLU A 341 52.44 0.11 -78.04
N THR A 342 52.63 1.27 -78.69
CA THR A 342 53.38 1.52 -79.96
C THR A 342 53.02 0.50 -81.06
N THR A 343 52.64 0.83 -82.31
CA THR A 343 52.60 2.09 -83.12
C THR A 343 51.15 2.40 -83.56
N GLU A 344 50.69 3.66 -83.62
CA GLU A 344 50.89 4.64 -84.71
C GLU A 344 50.50 4.18 -86.15
N PRO A 345 49.95 5.09 -87.00
CA PRO A 345 49.17 4.72 -88.18
C PRO A 345 49.87 5.15 -89.50
N THR A 346 49.07 5.45 -90.52
CA THR A 346 49.45 5.99 -91.85
C THR A 346 50.03 4.93 -92.82
N ALA A 347 49.97 5.12 -94.14
CA ALA A 347 49.66 6.36 -94.87
C ALA A 347 48.88 6.16 -96.18
N ALA A 348 48.33 7.30 -96.65
CA ALA A 348 48.23 7.71 -98.06
C ALA A 348 47.13 7.05 -98.94
N VAL A 349 46.44 7.76 -99.85
CA VAL A 349 46.37 9.22 -100.14
C VAL A 349 45.14 9.52 -101.05
N ALA A 350 44.69 10.77 -101.13
CA ALA A 350 43.94 11.52 -102.19
C ALA A 350 43.09 10.79 -103.28
N ALA A 351 42.03 11.36 -103.86
CA ALA A 351 41.21 12.57 -103.62
C ALA A 351 40.03 12.59 -104.64
N ALA A 352 39.17 13.62 -104.60
CA ALA A 352 38.09 13.95 -105.56
C ALA A 352 36.92 12.94 -105.60
N ALA A 353 35.67 13.33 -105.27
CA ALA A 353 34.75 14.22 -106.00
C ALA A 353 34.20 13.55 -107.29
N GLU A 354 32.88 13.41 -107.50
CA GLU A 354 31.70 13.90 -106.76
C GLU A 354 30.49 12.94 -106.96
N ASP A 355 29.51 12.99 -106.05
CA ASP A 355 28.14 12.47 -106.23
C ASP A 355 27.32 13.40 -107.17
N PRO A 356 26.06 13.06 -107.56
CA PRO A 356 25.32 11.78 -107.54
C PRO A 356 25.12 11.31 -109.02
N SER A 357 24.21 10.45 -109.55
CA SER A 357 23.39 9.29 -109.16
C SER A 357 22.50 8.85 -110.36
N PHE A 358 22.18 7.55 -110.43
CA PHE A 358 20.88 6.92 -110.82
C PHE A 358 19.82 7.81 -111.53
N SER A 359 19.18 7.43 -112.65
CA SER A 359 18.90 6.06 -113.18
C SER A 359 18.51 6.14 -114.68
N SER A 360 18.15 5.08 -115.44
CA SER A 360 17.85 3.68 -115.10
C SER A 360 18.19 2.61 -116.18
N ALA A 361 18.62 2.80 -117.44
CA ALA A 361 19.23 3.87 -118.24
C ALA A 361 20.71 4.20 -117.92
N GLU A 362 21.01 4.70 -116.71
CA GLU A 362 22.11 4.45 -115.75
C GLU A 362 23.55 4.04 -116.16
N LEU A 363 23.87 3.88 -117.43
CA LEU A 363 25.23 3.80 -117.98
C LEU A 363 25.31 4.53 -119.32
N GLU A 364 24.27 4.46 -120.16
CA GLU A 364 24.11 5.42 -121.26
C GLU A 364 23.43 6.70 -120.79
N ALA A 365 22.52 6.62 -119.81
CA ALA A 365 22.07 7.80 -119.08
C ALA A 365 23.02 8.22 -117.96
N GLU A 366 23.99 7.40 -117.52
CA GLU A 366 25.11 7.88 -116.70
C GLU A 366 26.26 8.44 -117.56
N ILE A 367 26.43 8.01 -118.82
CA ILE A 367 27.30 8.70 -119.79
C ILE A 367 26.63 9.97 -120.33
N ALA A 368 25.29 10.00 -120.46
CA ALA A 368 24.56 11.24 -120.71
C ALA A 368 24.60 12.14 -119.47
N ARG A 369 24.35 11.62 -118.27
CA ARG A 369 24.49 12.36 -117.00
C ARG A 369 25.93 12.82 -116.76
N LEU A 370 26.96 12.05 -117.12
CA LEU A 370 28.36 12.52 -117.05
C LEU A 370 28.73 13.47 -118.19
N LYS A 371 27.93 13.57 -119.27
CA LYS A 371 28.02 14.66 -120.25
C LYS A 371 27.18 15.87 -119.85
N ASP A 372 26.10 15.68 -119.12
CA ASP A 372 25.27 16.72 -118.52
C ASP A 372 25.86 17.20 -117.19
N GLU A 373 26.76 16.44 -116.56
CA GLU A 373 27.60 16.82 -115.43
C GLU A 373 28.97 17.31 -115.86
N VAL A 374 29.53 16.85 -116.98
CA VAL A 374 30.64 17.59 -117.62
C VAL A 374 30.10 18.91 -118.15
N THR A 375 28.92 18.98 -118.78
CA THR A 375 28.35 20.29 -119.17
C THR A 375 27.69 21.07 -118.03
N GLN A 376 27.25 20.47 -116.92
CA GLN A 376 26.92 21.24 -115.70
C GLN A 376 28.18 21.73 -115.00
N ARG A 377 29.22 20.91 -114.83
CA ARG A 377 30.49 21.36 -114.23
C ARG A 377 31.21 22.35 -115.16
N ASP A 378 31.16 22.20 -116.47
CA ASP A 378 31.62 23.22 -117.43
C ASP A 378 30.71 24.46 -117.40
N ALA A 379 29.39 24.33 -117.18
CA ALA A 379 28.47 25.47 -116.96
C ALA A 379 28.53 26.05 -115.52
N GLN A 380 29.26 25.42 -114.61
CA GLN A 380 29.52 25.85 -113.23
C GLN A 380 30.92 26.47 -113.14
N ILE A 381 31.88 25.94 -113.89
CA ILE A 381 33.16 26.54 -114.25
C ILE A 381 32.91 27.78 -115.12
N GLU A 382 31.98 27.79 -116.08
CA GLU A 382 31.55 29.01 -116.77
C GLU A 382 30.85 29.99 -115.82
N ARG A 383 30.02 29.54 -114.87
CA ARG A 383 29.38 30.45 -113.90
C ARG A 383 30.40 31.09 -112.95
N LEU A 384 31.39 30.33 -112.49
CA LEU A 384 32.46 30.83 -111.62
C LEU A 384 33.50 31.65 -112.41
N SER A 385 33.85 31.28 -113.64
CA SER A 385 34.73 32.12 -114.50
C SER A 385 34.04 33.36 -115.07
N LYS A 386 32.70 33.40 -115.10
CA LYS A 386 31.91 34.63 -115.35
C LYS A 386 31.64 35.44 -114.08
N GLN A 387 32.18 35.02 -112.93
CA GLN A 387 32.35 35.78 -111.69
C GLN A 387 33.78 35.57 -111.15
N ARG A 388 34.83 35.99 -111.88
CA ARG A 388 35.34 37.39 -111.81
C ARG A 388 35.03 38.01 -110.43
N LYS A 389 36.02 38.27 -109.58
CA LYS A 389 37.39 38.79 -109.83
C LYS A 389 38.49 37.74 -109.61
N THR A 390 39.40 37.52 -110.57
CA THR A 390 40.76 38.13 -110.66
C THR A 390 41.59 37.90 -109.38
N GLU A 391 42.81 37.36 -109.40
CA GLU A 391 43.88 37.46 -110.42
C GLU A 391 44.32 38.92 -110.67
N GLU A 392 43.99 39.79 -109.71
CA GLU A 392 44.53 41.13 -109.47
C GLU A 392 45.21 41.10 -108.08
N ASP A 393 44.51 40.68 -107.01
CA ASP A 393 45.01 40.66 -105.62
C ASP A 393 46.33 39.86 -105.40
N LEU A 394 46.50 38.71 -106.07
CA LEU A 394 47.74 37.90 -105.99
C LEU A 394 48.81 38.31 -107.00
N THR A 395 48.50 39.19 -107.95
CA THR A 395 49.51 39.99 -108.64
C THR A 395 49.90 41.18 -107.77
N GLU A 396 48.97 41.86 -107.07
CA GLU A 396 49.27 42.97 -106.16
C GLU A 396 50.19 42.57 -104.99
N GLU A 397 50.04 41.38 -104.40
CA GLU A 397 50.96 40.89 -103.34
C GLU A 397 52.34 40.44 -103.87
N ILE A 398 52.48 40.26 -105.20
CA ILE A 398 53.76 39.98 -105.89
C ILE A 398 54.34 41.25 -106.54
N GLU A 399 53.51 42.23 -106.88
CA GLU A 399 53.90 43.55 -107.36
C GLU A 399 54.35 44.43 -106.20
N THR A 400 53.65 44.48 -105.06
CA THR A 400 54.14 45.21 -103.86
C THR A 400 55.51 44.70 -103.38
N LEU A 401 55.76 43.38 -103.41
CA LEU A 401 57.08 42.78 -103.12
C LEU A 401 58.09 42.85 -104.29
N ARG A 402 57.70 43.43 -105.44
CA ARG A 402 58.60 43.81 -106.54
C ARG A 402 58.80 45.30 -106.62
N ASP A 403 57.84 46.12 -106.23
CA ASP A 403 57.87 47.58 -106.24
C ASP A 403 58.81 48.11 -105.15
N GLU A 404 58.77 47.51 -103.95
CA GLU A 404 59.81 47.71 -102.92
C GLU A 404 61.22 47.24 -103.36
N LEU A 405 61.37 46.63 -104.55
CA LEU A 405 62.64 46.19 -105.13
C LEU A 405 62.99 46.89 -106.46
N THR A 406 62.02 47.37 -107.23
CA THR A 406 62.23 48.22 -108.43
C THR A 406 62.47 49.67 -108.02
N ASP A 407 61.85 50.20 -106.96
CA ASP A 407 62.22 51.50 -106.39
C ASP A 407 63.68 51.54 -105.90
N ILE A 408 64.22 50.38 -105.49
CA ILE A 408 65.64 50.24 -105.12
C ILE A 408 66.53 49.96 -106.34
N GLY A 409 66.03 49.24 -107.35
CA GLY A 409 66.79 48.86 -108.55
C GLY A 409 66.87 49.94 -109.63
N GLN A 410 65.76 50.60 -109.95
CA GLN A 410 65.61 51.51 -111.08
C GLN A 410 66.12 52.92 -110.79
N GLY A 411 66.05 53.36 -109.53
CA GLY A 411 66.73 54.57 -109.05
C GLY A 411 68.25 54.55 -109.32
N HIS A 412 68.88 53.36 -109.28
CA HIS A 412 70.30 53.18 -109.61
C HIS A 412 70.61 53.06 -111.12
N VAL A 413 69.59 53.03 -111.98
CA VAL A 413 69.74 53.14 -113.44
C VAL A 413 69.48 54.57 -113.90
N GLU A 414 68.42 55.23 -113.41
CA GLU A 414 68.18 56.64 -113.73
C GLU A 414 69.23 57.59 -113.12
N SER A 415 69.80 57.27 -111.94
CA SER A 415 70.98 57.99 -111.43
C SER A 415 72.22 57.79 -112.30
N LYS A 416 72.23 56.77 -113.18
CA LYS A 416 73.32 56.43 -114.09
C LYS A 416 73.09 56.98 -115.50
N GLN A 417 71.84 57.24 -115.86
CA GLN A 417 71.43 57.95 -117.06
C GLN A 417 71.59 59.47 -116.87
N ARG A 418 71.16 60.04 -115.74
CA ARG A 418 71.38 61.46 -115.42
C ARG A 418 72.85 61.84 -115.24
N ILE A 419 73.72 60.90 -114.88
CA ILE A 419 75.18 61.12 -114.90
C ILE A 419 75.72 61.22 -116.34
N LYS A 420 75.12 60.53 -117.33
CA LYS A 420 75.48 60.69 -118.74
C LYS A 420 74.88 61.95 -119.37
N GLU A 421 73.62 62.23 -119.07
CA GLU A 421 72.94 63.45 -119.53
C GLU A 421 73.70 64.69 -119.06
N LEU A 422 74.18 64.72 -117.80
CA LEU A 422 75.03 65.81 -117.28
C LEU A 422 76.48 65.81 -117.81
N GLU A 423 76.95 64.74 -118.45
CA GLU A 423 78.23 64.73 -119.19
C GLU A 423 78.06 65.19 -120.65
N GLU A 424 76.92 64.89 -121.29
CA GLU A 424 76.58 65.29 -122.65
C GLU A 424 76.07 66.75 -122.73
N GLU A 425 75.32 67.22 -121.73
CA GLU A 425 74.96 68.65 -121.55
C GLU A 425 76.22 69.52 -121.32
N LYS A 426 77.22 69.00 -120.62
CA LYS A 426 78.50 69.67 -120.42
C LYS A 426 79.28 69.83 -121.74
N ALA A 427 79.26 68.82 -122.61
CA ALA A 427 79.90 68.89 -123.93
C ALA A 427 79.16 69.87 -124.88
N THR A 428 77.83 69.85 -124.89
CA THR A 428 77.02 70.72 -125.76
C THR A 428 77.06 72.19 -125.33
N LEU A 429 77.15 72.49 -124.02
CA LEU A 429 77.36 73.86 -123.54
C LEU A 429 78.75 74.43 -123.89
N GLN A 430 79.78 73.59 -124.02
CA GLN A 430 81.09 74.06 -124.52
C GLN A 430 81.05 74.38 -126.01
N ALA A 431 80.43 73.53 -126.84
CA ALA A 431 80.26 73.79 -128.27
C ALA A 431 79.44 75.07 -128.55
N ARG A 432 78.43 75.37 -127.72
CA ARG A 432 77.57 76.56 -127.89
C ARG A 432 78.28 77.88 -127.54
N ILE A 433 79.37 77.83 -126.76
CA ILE A 433 80.22 79.00 -126.50
C ILE A 433 81.09 79.32 -127.74
N GLU A 434 81.72 78.32 -128.33
CA GLU A 434 82.51 78.48 -129.57
C GLU A 434 81.64 78.97 -130.77
N GLU A 435 80.36 78.62 -130.79
CA GLU A 435 79.42 79.11 -131.80
C GLU A 435 79.01 80.58 -131.59
N LEU A 436 78.82 81.02 -130.34
CA LEU A 436 78.47 82.41 -130.01
C LEU A 436 79.64 83.39 -130.20
N GLU A 437 80.89 82.95 -130.06
CA GLU A 437 82.06 83.77 -130.41
C GLU A 437 82.17 84.02 -131.93
N ARG A 438 81.48 83.23 -132.76
CA ARG A 438 81.57 83.30 -134.23
C ARG A 438 80.59 84.27 -134.89
N GLU A 439 79.58 84.78 -134.16
CA GLU A 439 78.52 85.64 -134.73
C GLU A 439 78.69 87.14 -134.43
N ILE A 440 79.71 87.53 -133.65
CA ILE A 440 80.11 88.93 -133.45
C ILE A 440 80.91 89.43 -134.69
N GLY A 441 80.27 89.43 -135.87
CA GLY A 441 81.00 89.36 -137.14
C GLY A 441 80.48 90.10 -138.37
N SER A 442 79.38 90.89 -138.33
CA SER A 442 78.97 91.73 -139.47
C SER A 442 78.19 92.99 -139.05
N ALA A 443 78.48 94.11 -139.71
CA ALA A 443 78.22 95.46 -139.19
C ALA A 443 77.29 96.31 -140.08
N THR A 444 76.62 97.32 -139.47
CA THR A 444 76.27 98.67 -140.01
C THR A 444 75.45 98.80 -141.32
N HIS A 445 74.66 99.83 -141.61
CA HIS A 445 74.37 101.16 -141.01
C HIS A 445 72.82 101.32 -140.88
N ASP A 446 72.18 102.36 -140.32
CA ASP A 446 72.23 103.78 -140.74
C ASP A 446 71.59 104.78 -139.73
N ALA A 447 71.49 106.06 -140.10
CA ALA A 447 71.30 107.22 -139.21
C ALA A 447 69.89 107.41 -138.54
N GLU A 448 69.57 106.62 -137.52
CA GLU A 448 68.36 106.81 -136.66
C GLU A 448 68.67 107.05 -135.15
N ALA A 449 69.94 107.26 -134.79
CA ALA A 449 70.45 107.03 -133.43
C ALA A 449 70.02 108.05 -132.34
N GLN A 450 69.51 109.23 -132.67
CA GLN A 450 69.40 110.34 -131.70
C GLN A 450 68.07 110.42 -130.93
N VAL A 451 67.02 109.67 -131.33
CA VAL A 451 65.71 109.69 -130.64
C VAL A 451 65.55 108.51 -129.67
N LYS A 452 66.06 107.32 -130.01
CA LYS A 452 65.87 106.08 -129.23
C LYS A 452 66.57 106.11 -127.86
N LEU A 453 67.75 106.75 -127.81
CA LEU A 453 68.55 106.89 -126.59
C LEU A 453 67.81 107.63 -125.45
N GLN A 454 66.85 108.51 -125.79
CA GLN A 454 66.08 109.26 -124.79
C GLN A 454 64.96 108.42 -124.16
N SER A 455 64.35 107.49 -124.90
CA SER A 455 63.37 106.54 -124.35
C SER A 455 63.99 105.47 -123.45
N GLU A 456 65.24 105.08 -123.71
CA GLU A 456 65.95 104.05 -122.92
C GLU A 456 66.28 104.54 -121.50
N PHE A 457 66.64 105.83 -121.34
CA PHE A 457 66.89 106.44 -120.02
C PHE A 457 65.65 106.46 -119.12
N ASP A 458 64.47 106.75 -119.66
CA ASP A 458 63.20 106.74 -118.91
C ASP A 458 62.70 105.32 -118.59
N GLY A 459 63.15 104.30 -119.35
CA GLY A 459 62.96 102.90 -119.02
C GLY A 459 63.82 102.47 -117.82
N LEU A 460 65.14 102.64 -117.94
CA LEU A 460 66.12 102.22 -116.94
C LEU A 460 65.87 102.87 -115.56
N ARG A 461 65.32 104.09 -115.53
CA ARG A 461 64.96 104.78 -114.29
C ARG A 461 63.78 104.11 -113.56
N LYS A 462 62.78 103.58 -114.29
CA LYS A 462 61.67 102.83 -113.69
C LYS A 462 62.16 101.51 -113.10
N GLU A 463 63.04 100.82 -113.81
CA GLU A 463 63.65 99.57 -113.33
C GLU A 463 64.42 99.77 -112.02
N TYR A 464 65.12 100.90 -111.86
CA TYR A 464 65.79 101.26 -110.60
C TYR A 464 64.81 101.49 -109.44
N ASP A 465 63.72 102.24 -109.65
CA ASP A 465 62.72 102.46 -108.60
C ASP A 465 61.94 101.16 -108.27
N ASP A 466 61.68 100.29 -109.25
CA ASP A 466 61.14 98.94 -109.06
C ASP A 466 62.09 98.03 -108.27
N LEU A 467 63.40 98.04 -108.56
CA LEU A 467 64.40 97.31 -107.77
C LEU A 467 64.46 97.81 -106.33
N LYS A 468 64.32 99.13 -106.13
CA LYS A 468 64.31 99.76 -104.81
C LYS A 468 63.08 99.33 -104.00
N ILE A 469 61.90 99.26 -104.61
CA ILE A 469 60.68 98.72 -103.99
C ILE A 469 60.91 97.25 -103.60
N LYS A 470 61.40 96.41 -104.52
CA LYS A 470 61.70 94.98 -104.28
C LYS A 470 62.71 94.79 -103.14
N SER A 471 63.70 95.66 -103.02
CA SER A 471 64.66 95.65 -101.90
C SER A 471 63.97 95.95 -100.56
N THR A 472 63.03 96.91 -100.51
CA THR A 472 62.31 97.23 -99.28
C THR A 472 61.31 96.14 -98.85
N THR A 473 60.67 95.45 -99.79
CA THR A 473 59.80 94.29 -99.46
C THR A 473 60.64 93.13 -98.93
N LEU A 474 61.76 92.77 -99.57
CA LEU A 474 62.64 91.70 -99.06
C LEU A 474 63.19 92.00 -97.66
N GLN A 475 63.47 93.26 -97.32
CA GLN A 475 63.88 93.65 -95.98
C GLN A 475 62.74 93.52 -94.95
N SER A 476 61.49 93.80 -95.35
CA SER A 476 60.29 93.54 -94.54
C SER A 476 60.10 92.03 -94.30
N ASP A 477 60.14 91.23 -95.37
CA ASP A 477 59.91 89.79 -95.33
C ASP A 477 60.96 89.05 -94.49
N LEU A 478 62.22 89.49 -94.56
CA LEU A 478 63.30 89.01 -93.68
C LEU A 478 62.96 89.24 -92.20
N SER A 479 62.49 90.45 -91.85
CA SER A 479 62.13 90.78 -90.45
C SER A 479 60.91 89.98 -89.95
N ALA A 480 59.96 89.68 -90.84
CA ALA A 480 58.82 88.82 -90.53
C ALA A 480 59.26 87.35 -90.33
N ALA A 481 60.19 86.86 -91.14
CA ALA A 481 60.77 85.52 -90.99
C ALA A 481 61.56 85.37 -89.68
N GLU A 482 62.33 86.38 -89.28
CA GLU A 482 63.03 86.39 -87.98
C GLU A 482 62.05 86.39 -86.79
N GLN A 483 60.98 87.18 -86.84
CA GLN A 483 59.96 87.17 -85.78
C GLN A 483 59.23 85.82 -85.70
N LEU A 484 58.91 85.20 -86.84
CA LEU A 484 58.27 83.89 -86.89
C LEU A 484 59.21 82.77 -86.42
N ALA A 485 60.51 82.85 -86.69
CA ALA A 485 61.49 81.95 -86.11
C ALA A 485 61.55 82.10 -84.58
N GLN A 486 61.54 83.33 -84.05
CA GLN A 486 61.56 83.59 -82.61
C GLN A 486 60.29 83.09 -81.89
N THR A 487 59.10 83.20 -82.48
CA THR A 487 57.89 82.62 -81.88
C THR A 487 57.95 81.09 -81.90
N ARG A 488 58.34 80.47 -83.02
CA ARG A 488 58.50 78.99 -83.09
C ARG A 488 59.52 78.44 -82.11
N TYR A 489 60.60 79.18 -81.81
CA TYR A 489 61.56 78.79 -80.77
C TYR A 489 60.97 78.90 -79.35
N LYS A 490 60.11 79.89 -79.07
CA LYS A 490 59.36 79.98 -77.80
C LYS A 490 58.36 78.83 -77.68
N ASP A 491 57.52 78.62 -78.69
CA ASP A 491 56.55 77.51 -78.74
C ASP A 491 57.23 76.16 -78.48
N LEU A 492 58.37 75.88 -79.13
CA LEU A 492 59.17 74.66 -78.93
C LEU A 492 59.82 74.55 -77.55
N THR A 493 60.02 75.66 -76.85
CA THR A 493 60.54 75.68 -75.48
C THR A 493 59.41 75.44 -74.48
N ASP A 494 58.27 76.11 -74.66
CA ASP A 494 57.08 75.96 -73.83
C ASP A 494 56.50 74.53 -73.94
N LEU A 495 56.44 73.95 -75.15
CA LEU A 495 56.07 72.54 -75.37
C LEU A 495 57.05 71.57 -74.69
N ARG A 496 58.36 71.88 -74.67
CA ARG A 496 59.34 71.07 -73.92
C ARG A 496 59.14 71.19 -72.41
N GLU A 497 58.88 72.37 -71.88
CA GLU A 497 58.56 72.55 -70.47
C GLU A 497 57.28 71.81 -70.07
N VAL A 498 56.21 71.89 -70.87
CA VAL A 498 54.96 71.15 -70.63
C VAL A 498 55.19 69.64 -70.63
N LEU A 499 55.96 69.11 -71.60
CA LEU A 499 56.28 67.68 -71.68
C LEU A 499 57.17 67.24 -70.49
N GLN A 500 58.13 68.08 -70.09
CA GLN A 500 58.99 67.85 -68.93
C GLN A 500 58.24 67.91 -67.59
N LYS A 501 57.17 68.71 -67.49
CA LYS A 501 56.27 68.78 -66.31
C LYS A 501 55.26 67.63 -66.29
N ALA A 502 54.72 67.22 -67.45
CA ALA A 502 53.80 66.09 -67.55
C ALA A 502 54.47 64.71 -67.37
N GLN A 503 55.78 64.58 -67.68
CA GLN A 503 56.51 63.32 -67.50
C GLN A 503 56.53 62.78 -66.05
N PRO A 504 56.85 63.57 -65.00
CA PRO A 504 56.77 63.12 -63.61
C PRO A 504 55.33 62.86 -63.17
N GLU A 505 54.34 63.65 -63.59
CA GLU A 505 52.92 63.39 -63.28
C GLU A 505 52.44 62.05 -63.86
N MET A 506 52.82 61.75 -65.11
CA MET A 506 52.56 60.45 -65.74
C MET A 506 53.42 59.30 -65.19
N LYS A 507 54.37 59.56 -64.29
CA LYS A 507 55.05 58.54 -63.46
C LYS A 507 54.34 58.39 -62.11
N ALA A 508 53.96 59.50 -61.46
CA ALA A 508 53.18 59.51 -60.22
C ALA A 508 51.85 58.76 -60.40
N LEU A 509 51.04 59.12 -61.40
CA LEU A 509 49.78 58.43 -61.69
C LEU A 509 49.94 56.92 -62.02
N ARG A 510 51.11 56.49 -62.51
CA ARG A 510 51.45 55.06 -62.69
C ARG A 510 51.85 54.39 -61.38
N GLN A 511 52.50 55.10 -60.46
CA GLN A 511 52.80 54.63 -59.11
C GLN A 511 51.52 54.58 -58.26
N ASP A 512 50.66 55.60 -58.32
CA ASP A 512 49.37 55.65 -57.63
C ASP A 512 48.42 54.56 -58.13
N SER A 513 48.32 54.34 -59.44
CA SER A 513 47.51 53.24 -60.00
C SER A 513 48.11 51.84 -59.78
N ALA A 514 49.40 51.73 -59.43
CA ALA A 514 49.99 50.49 -58.90
C ALA A 514 49.66 50.32 -57.41
N ALA A 515 49.80 51.37 -56.59
CA ALA A 515 49.44 51.36 -55.17
C ALA A 515 47.93 51.13 -54.94
N LEU A 516 47.07 51.61 -55.84
CA LEU A 516 45.63 51.32 -55.84
C LEU A 516 45.30 49.88 -56.25
N LYS A 517 46.20 49.17 -56.95
CA LYS A 517 46.07 47.72 -57.17
C LYS A 517 46.51 46.94 -55.93
N THR A 518 47.69 47.22 -55.38
CA THR A 518 48.17 46.52 -54.17
C THR A 518 47.24 46.73 -52.99
N THR A 519 46.76 47.96 -52.75
CA THR A 519 45.78 48.21 -51.66
C THR A 519 44.42 47.58 -51.92
N LYS A 520 43.97 47.45 -53.18
CA LYS A 520 42.75 46.69 -53.53
C LYS A 520 42.93 45.19 -53.30
N GLU A 521 44.10 44.64 -53.60
CA GLU A 521 44.46 43.24 -53.36
C GLU A 521 44.58 42.98 -51.85
N GLU A 522 45.21 43.87 -51.08
CA GLU A 522 45.22 43.84 -49.61
C GLU A 522 43.82 43.94 -49.01
N LEU A 523 42.93 44.77 -49.56
CA LEU A 523 41.55 44.83 -49.10
C LEU A 523 40.79 43.55 -49.45
N ALA A 524 41.06 42.94 -50.60
CA ALA A 524 40.48 41.65 -50.97
C ALA A 524 40.97 40.51 -50.04
N THR A 525 42.25 40.46 -49.70
CA THR A 525 42.77 39.48 -48.72
C THR A 525 42.19 39.75 -47.33
N LYS A 526 42.21 40.98 -46.83
CA LYS A 526 41.60 41.36 -45.52
C LYS A 526 40.10 41.04 -45.46
N ILE A 527 39.34 41.21 -46.55
CA ILE A 527 37.93 40.78 -46.64
C ILE A 527 37.79 39.26 -46.59
N SER A 528 38.70 38.51 -47.23
CA SER A 528 38.71 37.04 -47.16
C SER A 528 39.09 36.54 -45.75
N GLU A 529 40.03 37.21 -45.09
CA GLU A 529 40.45 36.93 -43.72
C GLU A 529 39.31 37.21 -42.74
N LEU A 530 38.64 38.37 -42.86
CA LEU A 530 37.44 38.68 -42.07
C LEU A 530 36.35 37.63 -42.25
N ARG A 531 36.04 37.21 -43.48
CA ARG A 531 35.06 36.12 -43.73
C ARG A 531 35.49 34.79 -43.10
N ASN A 532 36.79 34.48 -43.12
CA ASN A 532 37.35 33.30 -42.48
C ASN A 532 37.36 33.40 -40.95
N VAL A 533 37.51 34.60 -40.38
CA VAL A 533 37.40 34.87 -38.94
C VAL A 533 35.93 34.80 -38.51
N GLU A 534 35.00 35.45 -39.20
CA GLU A 534 33.55 35.31 -38.99
C GLU A 534 33.10 33.85 -39.06
N LYS A 535 33.64 33.06 -39.99
CA LYS A 535 33.32 31.63 -40.09
C LYS A 535 33.83 30.90 -38.84
N ARG A 536 35.09 31.06 -38.45
CA ARG A 536 35.65 30.48 -37.23
C ARG A 536 34.90 30.93 -35.98
N GLU A 537 34.43 32.18 -35.93
CA GLU A 537 33.61 32.73 -34.85
C GLU A 537 32.23 32.05 -34.78
N LYS A 538 31.58 31.85 -35.93
CA LYS A 538 30.31 31.09 -36.04
C LYS A 538 30.51 29.63 -35.64
N ASP A 539 31.55 28.98 -36.15
CA ASP A 539 31.90 27.59 -35.82
C ASP A 539 32.16 27.45 -34.30
N ALA A 540 33.04 28.29 -33.74
CA ALA A 540 33.34 28.34 -32.30
C ALA A 540 32.12 28.70 -31.44
N LYS A 541 31.20 29.55 -31.91
CA LYS A 541 29.91 29.80 -31.24
C LYS A 541 29.03 28.55 -31.22
N THR A 542 29.02 27.73 -32.27
CA THR A 542 28.32 26.43 -32.22
C THR A 542 29.01 25.43 -31.30
N GLU A 543 30.34 25.44 -31.21
CA GLU A 543 31.10 24.58 -30.29
C GLU A 543 30.90 25.00 -28.83
N LEU A 544 30.90 26.29 -28.54
CA LEU A 544 30.53 26.83 -27.23
C LEU A 544 29.10 26.41 -26.85
N ALA A 545 28.13 26.52 -27.77
CA ALA A 545 26.75 26.10 -27.52
C ALA A 545 26.61 24.58 -27.33
N LYS A 546 27.39 23.75 -28.04
CA LYS A 546 27.46 22.30 -27.83
C LYS A 546 28.10 21.97 -26.47
N ALA A 547 29.19 22.64 -26.11
CA ALA A 547 29.86 22.48 -24.83
C ALA A 547 28.95 22.87 -23.66
N GLN A 548 28.23 24.00 -23.78
CA GLN A 548 27.23 24.43 -22.80
C GLN A 548 26.11 23.39 -22.61
N ARG A 549 25.57 22.83 -23.71
CA ARG A 549 24.60 21.73 -23.64
C ARG A 549 25.17 20.52 -22.94
N PHE A 550 26.36 20.05 -23.32
CA PHE A 550 27.03 18.96 -22.64
C PHE A 550 27.28 19.24 -21.16
N THR A 551 27.63 20.47 -20.75
CA THR A 551 27.74 20.80 -19.31
C THR A 551 26.39 20.74 -18.60
N THR A 552 25.29 21.22 -19.20
CA THR A 552 23.96 21.12 -18.59
C THR A 552 23.44 19.67 -18.53
N GLU A 553 23.73 18.86 -19.55
CA GLU A 553 23.44 17.42 -19.56
C GLU A 553 24.22 16.72 -18.45
N ARG A 554 25.54 16.94 -18.35
CA ARG A 554 26.39 16.37 -17.29
C ARG A 554 26.01 16.86 -15.90
N GLU A 555 25.57 18.10 -15.73
CA GLU A 555 24.99 18.57 -14.48
C GLU A 555 23.70 17.83 -14.12
N SER A 556 22.83 17.56 -15.10
CA SER A 556 21.60 16.80 -14.88
C SER A 556 21.88 15.32 -14.57
N ASP A 557 22.87 14.72 -15.23
CA ASP A 557 23.40 13.38 -14.90
C ASP A 557 23.89 13.35 -13.46
N ILE A 558 24.76 14.30 -13.07
CA ILE A 558 25.34 14.40 -11.72
C ILE A 558 24.24 14.62 -10.67
N LYS A 559 23.21 15.43 -10.95
CA LYS A 559 22.04 15.58 -10.07
C LYS A 559 21.30 14.25 -9.93
N SER A 560 20.95 13.57 -11.04
CA SER A 560 20.26 12.27 -11.00
C SER A 560 21.09 11.16 -10.32
N LEU A 561 22.41 11.18 -10.46
CA LEU A 561 23.33 10.23 -9.82
C LEU A 561 23.47 10.50 -8.33
N ARG A 562 23.46 11.76 -7.89
CA ARG A 562 23.39 12.13 -6.46
C ARG A 562 22.04 11.74 -5.85
N GLU A 563 20.94 11.96 -6.57
CA GLU A 563 19.60 11.53 -6.13
C GLU A 563 19.50 10.01 -6.01
N LYS A 564 20.01 9.25 -7.00
CA LYS A 564 20.10 7.78 -6.94
C LYS A 564 21.01 7.31 -5.80
N LEU A 565 22.17 7.95 -5.61
CA LEU A 565 23.09 7.62 -4.50
C LEU A 565 22.46 7.89 -3.13
N ASN A 566 21.71 8.98 -2.99
CA ASN A 566 20.95 9.29 -1.78
C ASN A 566 19.79 8.31 -1.57
N ALA A 567 19.06 7.96 -2.63
CA ALA A 567 18.02 6.95 -2.59
C ALA A 567 18.58 5.61 -2.11
N GLU A 568 19.69 5.15 -2.68
CA GLU A 568 20.34 3.88 -2.28
C GLU A 568 21.02 3.94 -0.91
N SER A 569 21.53 5.10 -0.49
CA SER A 569 21.98 5.30 0.89
C SER A 569 20.83 5.12 1.88
N THR A 570 19.65 5.70 1.59
CA THR A 570 18.46 5.51 2.43
C THR A 570 17.80 4.14 2.26
N SER A 571 17.93 3.46 1.11
CA SER A 571 17.47 2.08 0.92
C SER A 571 18.30 1.14 1.81
N ARG A 572 19.63 1.29 1.75
CA ARG A 572 20.58 0.55 2.58
C ARG A 572 20.37 0.78 4.06
N ILE A 573 20.20 2.03 4.52
CA ILE A 573 19.95 2.31 5.95
C ILE A 573 18.66 1.62 6.42
N ARG A 574 17.55 1.71 5.66
CA ARG A 574 16.30 1.00 5.98
C ARG A 574 16.49 -0.52 6.00
N LEU A 575 17.30 -1.09 5.10
CA LEU A 575 17.59 -2.53 5.07
C LEU A 575 18.47 -2.96 6.26
N GLU A 576 19.48 -2.17 6.64
CA GLU A 576 20.29 -2.44 7.83
C GLU A 576 19.45 -2.34 9.12
N ASP A 577 18.55 -1.36 9.22
CA ASP A 577 17.66 -1.22 10.37
C ASP A 577 16.59 -2.32 10.41
N ALA A 578 16.03 -2.73 9.27
CA ALA A 578 15.18 -3.91 9.17
C ALA A 578 15.94 -5.18 9.60
N GLN A 579 17.22 -5.32 9.24
CA GLN A 579 18.08 -6.42 9.69
C GLN A 579 18.37 -6.34 11.21
N ARG A 580 18.55 -5.15 11.78
CA ARG A 580 18.68 -4.91 13.23
C ARG A 580 17.37 -5.16 14.00
N VAL A 581 16.21 -4.97 13.38
CA VAL A 581 14.89 -5.32 13.94
C VAL A 581 14.71 -6.84 13.89
N ALA A 582 14.78 -7.45 12.71
CA ALA A 582 14.65 -8.90 12.54
C ALA A 582 15.67 -9.69 13.39
N GLY A 583 16.90 -9.20 13.53
CA GLY A 583 17.92 -9.79 14.40
C GLY A 583 17.67 -9.61 15.91
N ARG A 584 16.81 -8.68 16.33
CA ARG A 584 16.32 -8.59 17.72
C ARG A 584 15.10 -9.47 17.93
N ASP A 585 14.18 -9.51 16.97
CA ASP A 585 12.95 -10.28 17.08
C ASP A 585 13.19 -11.80 16.92
N LEU A 586 14.20 -12.19 16.14
CA LEU A 586 14.72 -13.57 16.15
C LEU A 586 15.19 -13.96 17.56
N ARG A 587 16.05 -13.15 18.19
CA ARG A 587 16.57 -13.39 19.55
C ARG A 587 15.47 -13.42 20.62
N ARG A 588 14.43 -12.59 20.47
CA ARG A 588 13.22 -12.65 21.30
C ARG A 588 12.51 -13.99 21.13
N SER A 589 12.25 -14.41 19.89
CA SER A 589 11.61 -15.71 19.62
C SER A 589 12.47 -16.91 20.06
N GLU A 590 13.79 -16.78 20.07
CA GLU A 590 14.72 -17.79 20.57
C GLU A 590 14.69 -17.86 22.10
N ALA A 591 14.65 -16.72 22.79
CA ALA A 591 14.47 -16.64 24.24
C ALA A 591 13.10 -17.16 24.68
N GLU A 592 12.02 -16.76 23.99
CA GLU A 592 10.65 -17.25 24.21
C GLU A 592 10.56 -18.77 24.01
N LYS A 593 11.17 -19.32 22.95
CA LYS A 593 11.27 -20.78 22.75
C LYS A 593 12.04 -21.46 23.89
N ALA A 594 13.15 -20.88 24.35
CA ALA A 594 13.93 -21.42 25.46
C ALA A 594 13.17 -21.38 26.79
N GLU A 595 12.38 -20.32 27.05
CA GLU A 595 11.49 -20.31 28.21
C GLU A 595 10.35 -21.31 28.08
N ILE A 596 9.76 -21.48 26.90
CA ILE A 596 8.68 -22.45 26.65
C ILE A 596 9.21 -23.87 26.84
N SER A 597 10.37 -24.22 26.30
CA SER A 597 10.99 -25.54 26.53
C SER A 597 11.40 -25.74 28.00
N ALA A 598 11.86 -24.68 28.70
CA ALA A 598 12.12 -24.77 30.14
C ALA A 598 10.84 -24.92 30.99
N ARG A 599 9.70 -24.39 30.55
CA ARG A 599 8.37 -24.63 31.15
C ARG A 599 7.89 -26.05 30.85
N GLU A 600 8.06 -26.54 29.62
CA GLU A 600 7.75 -27.92 29.22
C GLU A 600 8.59 -28.94 29.98
N GLU A 601 9.89 -28.71 30.15
CA GLU A 601 10.77 -29.53 30.98
C GLU A 601 10.33 -29.57 32.46
N LYS A 602 9.80 -28.47 33.01
CA LYS A 602 9.27 -28.45 34.38
C LYS A 602 7.97 -29.24 34.48
N ALA A 603 7.00 -28.94 33.61
CA ALA A 603 5.71 -29.63 33.57
C ALA A 603 5.87 -31.15 33.31
N THR A 604 6.84 -31.57 32.49
CA THR A 604 7.14 -32.99 32.26
C THR A 604 7.82 -33.66 33.47
N ARG A 605 8.69 -32.96 34.20
CA ARG A 605 9.24 -33.44 35.50
C ARG A 605 8.15 -33.55 36.57
N GLU A 606 7.27 -32.56 36.67
CA GLU A 606 6.11 -32.56 37.58
C GLU A 606 5.14 -33.71 37.25
N LEU A 607 4.81 -33.92 35.97
CA LEU A 607 4.02 -35.07 35.52
C LEU A 607 4.71 -36.41 35.79
N GLN A 608 6.05 -36.48 35.77
CA GLN A 608 6.78 -37.69 36.17
C GLN A 608 6.73 -37.91 37.69
N ALA A 609 6.85 -36.85 38.50
CA ALA A 609 6.71 -36.92 39.95
C ALA A 609 5.29 -37.38 40.35
N ILE A 610 4.24 -36.75 39.83
CA ILE A 610 2.84 -37.14 40.07
C ILE A 610 2.57 -38.59 39.63
N LYS A 611 3.16 -39.04 38.51
CA LYS A 611 3.08 -40.46 38.09
C LYS A 611 3.82 -41.41 39.03
N ALA A 612 4.96 -41.01 39.57
CA ALA A 612 5.70 -41.79 40.57
C ALA A 612 4.93 -41.88 41.90
N GLU A 613 4.33 -40.79 42.36
CA GLU A 613 3.47 -40.75 43.55
C GLU A 613 2.19 -41.58 43.36
N ALA A 614 1.52 -41.46 42.21
CA ALA A 614 0.37 -42.31 41.89
C ALA A 614 0.76 -43.81 41.85
N ASN A 615 1.94 -44.14 41.31
CA ASN A 615 2.46 -45.51 41.34
C ASN A 615 2.88 -45.98 42.74
N LYS A 616 3.25 -45.07 43.65
CA LYS A 616 3.56 -45.35 45.07
C LYS A 616 2.29 -45.51 45.91
N LEU A 617 1.22 -44.78 45.61
CA LEU A 617 -0.06 -44.85 46.32
C LEU A 617 -0.91 -46.05 45.87
N ARG A 618 -0.84 -46.45 44.58
CA ARG A 618 -1.53 -47.63 44.04
C ARG A 618 -1.37 -48.93 44.85
N PRO A 619 -0.17 -49.37 45.28
CA PRO A 619 -0.05 -50.54 46.15
C PRO A 619 -0.69 -50.32 47.52
N ARG A 620 -0.55 -49.14 48.15
CA ARG A 620 -1.19 -48.90 49.46
C ARG A 620 -2.72 -48.86 49.38
N VAL A 621 -3.29 -48.41 48.27
CA VAL A 621 -4.74 -48.54 48.01
C VAL A 621 -5.14 -50.01 47.94
N LYS A 622 -4.39 -50.86 47.22
CA LYS A 622 -4.64 -52.30 47.15
C LYS A 622 -4.49 -53.01 48.50
N GLU A 623 -3.48 -52.66 49.29
CA GLU A 623 -3.31 -53.17 50.64
C GLU A 623 -4.54 -52.85 51.51
N LEU A 624 -5.06 -51.62 51.43
CA LEU A 624 -6.28 -51.20 52.12
C LEU A 624 -7.55 -51.88 51.58
N GLU A 625 -7.65 -52.11 50.26
CA GLU A 625 -8.72 -52.89 49.64
C GLU A 625 -8.72 -54.34 50.16
N GLU A 626 -7.55 -54.98 50.20
CA GLU A 626 -7.39 -56.33 50.77
C GLU A 626 -7.65 -56.37 52.29
N GLU A 627 -7.20 -55.37 53.05
CA GLU A 627 -7.49 -55.22 54.50
C GLU A 627 -9.01 -55.14 54.73
N VAL A 628 -9.74 -54.39 53.89
CA VAL A 628 -11.21 -54.29 53.92
C VAL A 628 -11.89 -55.60 53.52
N GLU A 629 -11.41 -56.33 52.51
CA GLU A 629 -11.96 -57.65 52.13
C GLU A 629 -11.76 -58.68 53.25
N LYS A 630 -10.58 -58.69 53.90
CA LYS A 630 -10.27 -59.56 55.05
C LYS A 630 -11.25 -59.28 56.20
N LEU A 631 -11.39 -58.02 56.63
CA LEU A 631 -12.33 -57.61 57.68
C LEU A 631 -13.80 -57.91 57.32
N GLN A 632 -14.20 -57.82 56.05
CA GLN A 632 -15.54 -58.22 55.61
C GLN A 632 -15.75 -59.75 55.68
N SER A 633 -14.71 -60.54 55.42
CA SER A 633 -14.77 -62.01 55.57
C SER A 633 -14.84 -62.44 57.04
N GLU A 634 -14.05 -61.80 57.90
CA GLU A 634 -14.07 -62.02 59.36
C GLU A 634 -15.43 -61.65 59.94
N LYS A 635 -16.00 -60.48 59.57
CA LYS A 635 -17.34 -60.07 59.96
C LYS A 635 -18.41 -61.10 59.58
N LYS A 636 -18.33 -61.69 58.37
CA LYS A 636 -19.25 -62.76 57.96
C LYS A 636 -19.09 -64.00 58.83
N SER A 637 -17.86 -64.46 59.07
CA SER A 637 -17.62 -65.63 59.92
C SER A 637 -18.09 -65.44 61.37
N LEU A 638 -17.94 -64.23 61.95
CA LEU A 638 -18.46 -63.89 63.28
C LEU A 638 -20.00 -63.78 63.28
N GLN A 639 -20.60 -63.29 62.20
CA GLN A 639 -22.06 -63.27 62.04
C GLN A 639 -22.62 -64.70 61.91
N ASP A 640 -21.96 -65.58 61.18
CA ASP A 640 -22.34 -66.99 61.05
C ASP A 640 -22.12 -67.77 62.35
N GLU A 641 -21.06 -67.47 63.11
CA GLU A 641 -20.86 -68.03 64.46
C GLU A 641 -21.92 -67.52 65.45
N ALA A 642 -22.32 -66.24 65.37
CA ALA A 642 -23.41 -65.69 66.16
C ALA A 642 -24.77 -66.31 65.79
N ASN A 643 -25.03 -66.54 64.50
CA ASN A 643 -26.19 -67.27 64.01
C ASN A 643 -26.21 -68.71 64.55
N LEU A 644 -25.07 -69.42 64.49
CA LEU A 644 -24.92 -70.77 65.01
C LEU A 644 -25.13 -70.84 66.53
N LYS A 645 -24.54 -69.90 67.29
CA LYS A 645 -24.77 -69.77 68.74
C LYS A 645 -26.24 -69.48 69.04
N THR A 646 -26.90 -68.63 68.25
CA THR A 646 -28.34 -68.35 68.39
C THR A 646 -29.18 -69.61 68.15
N GLN A 647 -28.86 -70.41 67.11
CA GLN A 647 -29.50 -71.70 66.86
C GLN A 647 -29.25 -72.71 67.99
N GLN A 648 -28.03 -72.74 68.55
CA GLN A 648 -27.71 -73.56 69.73
C GLN A 648 -28.52 -73.12 70.96
N TYR A 649 -28.70 -71.81 71.19
CA TYR A 649 -29.55 -71.29 72.25
C TYR A 649 -31.03 -71.64 72.02
N THR A 650 -31.58 -71.51 70.81
CA THR A 650 -32.98 -71.91 70.55
C THR A 650 -33.17 -73.42 70.68
N ASN A 651 -32.19 -74.24 70.28
CA ASN A 651 -32.24 -75.69 70.45
C ASN A 651 -32.13 -76.09 71.93
N ALA A 652 -31.25 -75.45 72.71
CA ALA A 652 -31.15 -75.64 74.15
C ALA A 652 -32.41 -75.15 74.89
N GLN A 653 -33.01 -74.03 74.47
CA GLN A 653 -34.26 -73.51 75.00
C GLN A 653 -35.44 -74.44 74.69
N SER A 654 -35.50 -75.00 73.48
CA SER A 654 -36.49 -76.01 73.08
C SER A 654 -36.33 -77.32 73.86
N LEU A 655 -35.09 -77.80 74.02
CA LEU A 655 -34.79 -78.96 74.87
C LEU A 655 -35.16 -78.68 76.33
N LEU A 656 -34.84 -77.52 76.88
CA LEU A 656 -35.27 -77.10 78.22
C LEU A 656 -36.79 -76.85 78.30
N GLY A 657 -37.48 -76.64 77.18
CA GLY A 657 -38.94 -76.70 77.07
C GLY A 657 -39.39 -78.14 77.28
N SER A 658 -38.98 -79.05 76.39
CA SER A 658 -39.32 -80.48 76.46
C SER A 658 -38.92 -81.14 77.79
N MET A 659 -37.81 -80.76 78.42
CA MET A 659 -37.40 -81.24 79.74
C MET A 659 -38.25 -80.65 80.86
N ARG A 660 -38.77 -79.41 80.73
CA ARG A 660 -39.80 -78.86 81.64
C ARG A 660 -41.15 -79.54 81.42
N ASP A 661 -41.52 -79.85 80.18
CA ASP A 661 -42.75 -80.56 79.85
C ASP A 661 -42.71 -82.00 80.39
N GLN A 662 -41.58 -82.71 80.22
CA GLN A 662 -41.31 -83.99 80.88
C GLN A 662 -41.26 -83.87 82.40
N THR A 663 -40.74 -82.78 82.97
CA THR A 663 -40.78 -82.53 84.43
C THR A 663 -42.21 -82.23 84.89
N ALA A 664 -43.04 -81.62 84.05
CA ALA A 664 -44.45 -81.37 84.31
C ALA A 664 -45.26 -82.67 84.21
N GLU A 665 -44.99 -83.52 83.21
CA GLU A 665 -45.60 -84.84 83.05
C GLU A 665 -45.15 -85.80 84.16
N LEU A 666 -43.86 -85.84 84.51
CA LEU A 666 -43.40 -86.55 85.70
C LEU A 666 -43.98 -85.93 86.97
N SER A 667 -44.28 -84.62 87.00
CA SER A 667 -44.99 -84.00 88.11
C SER A 667 -46.48 -84.32 88.13
N THR A 668 -47.15 -84.56 87.00
CA THR A 668 -48.54 -85.06 86.97
C THR A 668 -48.57 -86.53 87.30
N GLN A 669 -47.74 -87.38 86.68
CA GLN A 669 -47.57 -88.78 87.05
C GLN A 669 -47.18 -88.95 88.54
N LEU A 670 -46.36 -88.06 89.10
CA LEU A 670 -46.03 -88.06 90.53
C LEU A 670 -47.13 -87.42 91.39
N LYS A 671 -47.97 -86.52 90.87
CA LYS A 671 -49.23 -86.07 91.50
C LYS A 671 -50.37 -87.08 91.37
N GLU A 672 -50.28 -88.03 90.43
CA GLU A 672 -51.25 -89.11 90.19
C GLU A 672 -50.85 -90.35 90.98
N SER A 673 -49.56 -90.69 91.02
CA SER A 673 -48.99 -91.65 91.96
C SER A 673 -49.09 -91.12 93.39
N ARG A 674 -48.95 -89.79 93.61
CA ARG A 674 -49.37 -89.17 94.86
C ARG A 674 -50.88 -89.17 95.01
N SER A 675 -51.75 -88.85 94.05
CA SER A 675 -53.20 -88.92 94.30
C SER A 675 -53.71 -90.35 94.50
N GLN A 676 -52.96 -91.37 94.07
CA GLN A 676 -53.16 -92.79 94.42
C GLN A 676 -52.61 -93.10 95.82
N SER A 677 -51.43 -92.58 96.17
CA SER A 677 -50.87 -92.71 97.53
C SER A 677 -51.59 -91.85 98.56
N GLU A 678 -52.25 -90.77 98.13
CA GLU A 678 -53.10 -89.83 98.84
C GLU A 678 -54.54 -90.32 98.81
N ALA A 679 -54.98 -91.15 97.85
CA ALA A 679 -56.21 -91.93 97.98
C ALA A 679 -56.01 -93.07 99.00
N LEU A 680 -54.87 -93.77 98.96
CA LEU A 680 -54.51 -94.77 99.98
C LEU A 680 -54.17 -94.11 101.32
N GLU A 681 -53.59 -92.91 101.35
CA GLU A 681 -53.45 -92.08 102.54
C GLU A 681 -54.73 -91.33 102.90
N GLU A 682 -55.76 -91.25 102.05
CA GLU A 682 -57.13 -90.78 102.39
C GLU A 682 -58.02 -91.93 102.84
N GLU A 683 -57.74 -93.18 102.48
CA GLU A 683 -58.27 -94.38 103.14
C GLU A 683 -57.61 -94.57 104.51
N LEU A 684 -56.27 -94.52 104.56
CA LEU A 684 -55.53 -94.49 105.83
C LEU A 684 -55.78 -93.19 106.62
N ALA A 685 -56.39 -92.16 106.02
CA ALA A 685 -56.89 -91.00 106.74
C ALA A 685 -58.39 -91.11 107.09
N GLU A 686 -59.35 -91.61 106.33
CA GLU A 686 -60.66 -91.96 106.93
C GLU A 686 -60.56 -93.12 107.95
N ILE A 687 -59.32 -93.57 108.20
CA ILE A 687 -58.81 -94.09 109.47
C ILE A 687 -58.11 -93.01 110.39
N GLN A 688 -57.06 -92.28 109.96
CA GLN A 688 -56.34 -91.25 110.76
C GLN A 688 -56.94 -89.81 110.83
N LYS A 689 -57.49 -89.23 109.77
CA LYS A 689 -58.48 -88.12 109.72
C LYS A 689 -59.62 -88.38 110.71
N HIS A 690 -60.27 -89.55 110.75
CA HIS A 690 -61.25 -89.80 111.84
C HIS A 690 -60.63 -89.81 113.26
N LEU A 691 -59.32 -90.04 113.37
CA LEU A 691 -58.54 -89.90 114.60
C LEU A 691 -57.99 -88.48 114.85
N SER A 692 -57.92 -87.61 113.82
CA SER A 692 -57.11 -86.38 113.81
C SER A 692 -57.67 -85.19 113.00
N GLU A 693 -58.86 -85.24 112.42
CA GLU A 693 -59.78 -84.09 112.31
C GLU A 693 -59.89 -83.51 113.72
N ARG A 694 -60.20 -84.41 114.67
CA ARG A 694 -60.16 -84.28 116.12
C ARG A 694 -58.85 -83.76 116.76
N SER A 695 -57.81 -83.43 116.01
CA SER A 695 -56.54 -82.90 116.52
C SER A 695 -55.92 -81.85 115.60
N ARG A 696 -55.85 -82.14 114.29
CA ARG A 696 -55.40 -81.26 113.22
C ARG A 696 -56.48 -80.28 112.73
N GLU A 697 -57.74 -80.31 113.15
CA GLU A 697 -58.58 -79.11 113.02
C GLU A 697 -58.00 -77.99 113.91
N ALA A 698 -57.72 -78.30 115.18
CA ALA A 698 -57.10 -77.37 116.13
C ALA A 698 -55.68 -76.93 115.72
N GLU A 699 -54.99 -77.71 114.89
CA GLU A 699 -53.62 -77.42 114.43
C GLU A 699 -53.55 -76.85 113.00
N ARG A 700 -54.35 -77.33 112.03
CA ARG A 700 -54.50 -76.69 110.71
C ARG A 700 -55.07 -75.28 110.83
N MET A 701 -55.97 -75.01 111.78
CA MET A 701 -56.44 -73.63 112.03
C MET A 701 -55.27 -72.68 112.40
N ARG A 702 -54.21 -73.18 113.04
CA ARG A 702 -53.00 -72.39 113.35
C ARG A 702 -52.00 -72.40 112.20
N GLY A 703 -51.76 -73.58 111.62
CA GLY A 703 -50.86 -73.80 110.51
C GLY A 703 -51.28 -73.01 109.27
N MET A 704 -52.55 -73.10 108.84
CA MET A 704 -53.06 -72.38 107.68
C MET A 704 -53.00 -70.86 107.85
N LEU A 705 -53.16 -70.33 109.08
CA LEU A 705 -52.91 -68.90 109.33
C LEU A 705 -51.42 -68.58 109.10
N ALA A 706 -50.51 -69.27 109.78
CA ALA A 706 -49.06 -69.05 109.63
C ALA A 706 -48.54 -69.28 108.18
N ASP A 707 -49.15 -70.20 107.43
CA ASP A 707 -48.85 -70.50 106.04
C ASP A 707 -49.45 -69.47 105.06
N VAL A 708 -50.63 -68.93 105.36
CA VAL A 708 -51.24 -67.82 104.59
C VAL A 708 -50.45 -66.55 104.85
N ASP A 709 -50.13 -66.25 106.10
CA ASP A 709 -49.27 -65.14 106.50
C ASP A 709 -47.90 -65.30 105.84
N GLY A 710 -47.21 -66.43 105.99
CA GLY A 710 -45.90 -66.68 105.38
C GLY A 710 -45.90 -66.59 103.85
N ARG A 711 -46.97 -67.02 103.17
CA ARG A 711 -47.13 -66.85 101.71
C ARG A 711 -47.49 -65.41 101.32
N ALA A 712 -48.28 -64.70 102.12
CA ALA A 712 -48.57 -63.29 101.90
C ALA A 712 -47.30 -62.45 102.09
N ASP A 713 -46.55 -62.71 103.15
CA ASP A 713 -45.30 -62.04 103.51
C ASP A 713 -44.18 -62.34 102.50
N SER A 714 -44.12 -63.58 101.97
CA SER A 714 -43.21 -63.92 100.85
C SER A 714 -43.62 -63.24 99.55
N LYS A 715 -44.93 -63.22 99.21
CA LYS A 715 -45.44 -62.45 98.06
C LYS A 715 -45.21 -60.96 98.22
N VAL A 716 -45.33 -60.40 99.43
CA VAL A 716 -45.04 -58.99 99.72
C VAL A 716 -43.55 -58.70 99.55
N ARG A 717 -42.65 -59.60 99.97
CA ARG A 717 -41.20 -59.46 99.69
C ARG A 717 -40.88 -59.58 98.19
N GLU A 718 -41.48 -60.53 97.48
CA GLU A 718 -41.31 -60.64 96.02
C GLU A 718 -41.88 -59.42 95.28
N MET A 719 -43.06 -58.95 95.66
CA MET A 719 -43.69 -57.77 95.04
C MET A 719 -42.94 -56.49 95.38
N ARG A 720 -42.38 -56.36 96.60
CA ARG A 720 -41.44 -55.29 96.95
C ARG A 720 -40.17 -55.39 96.12
N SER A 721 -39.50 -56.53 96.06
CA SER A 721 -38.28 -56.70 95.26
C SER A 721 -38.51 -56.46 93.75
N ARG A 722 -39.67 -56.88 93.20
CA ARG A 722 -40.08 -56.55 91.82
C ARG A 722 -40.39 -55.06 91.64
N MET A 723 -41.01 -54.42 92.63
CA MET A 723 -41.31 -52.99 92.63
C MET A 723 -40.04 -52.16 92.78
N GLU A 724 -39.10 -52.56 93.64
CA GLU A 724 -37.78 -51.98 93.84
C GLU A 724 -36.94 -52.12 92.56
N ALA A 725 -36.91 -53.30 91.93
CA ALA A 725 -36.25 -53.49 90.64
C ALA A 725 -36.89 -52.64 89.52
N ALA A 726 -38.23 -52.57 89.46
CA ALA A 726 -38.93 -51.72 88.49
C ALA A 726 -38.77 -50.22 88.77
N ILE A 727 -38.57 -49.82 90.03
CA ILE A 727 -38.19 -48.46 90.45
C ILE A 727 -36.75 -48.17 90.04
N GLU A 728 -35.80 -49.09 90.26
CA GLU A 728 -34.42 -48.92 89.77
C GLU A 728 -34.34 -48.87 88.23
N GLU A 729 -35.14 -49.67 87.52
CA GLU A 729 -35.22 -49.61 86.06
C GLU A 729 -35.90 -48.30 85.59
N ARG A 730 -36.97 -47.85 86.25
CA ARG A 730 -37.52 -46.50 86.04
C ARG A 730 -36.44 -45.45 86.25
N ASP A 731 -35.73 -45.47 87.37
CA ASP A 731 -34.77 -44.42 87.73
C ASP A 731 -33.56 -44.41 86.80
N ARG A 732 -33.07 -45.58 86.35
CA ARG A 732 -32.10 -45.67 85.26
C ARG A 732 -32.64 -45.03 83.98
N ILE A 733 -33.89 -45.31 83.60
CA ILE A 733 -34.53 -44.74 82.41
C ILE A 733 -34.84 -43.24 82.59
N GLU A 734 -35.09 -42.76 83.81
CA GLU A 734 -35.34 -41.35 84.15
C GLU A 734 -34.02 -40.55 84.18
N ASP A 735 -32.93 -41.13 84.65
CA ASP A 735 -31.58 -40.58 84.53
C ASP A 735 -31.07 -40.61 83.07
N GLU A 736 -31.27 -41.70 82.33
CA GLU A 736 -30.93 -41.76 80.90
C GLU A 736 -31.75 -40.78 80.08
N SER A 737 -33.07 -40.72 80.28
CA SER A 737 -33.95 -39.79 79.56
C SER A 737 -33.75 -38.34 80.00
N SER A 738 -33.46 -38.03 81.28
CA SER A 738 -33.14 -36.67 81.72
C SER A 738 -31.73 -36.23 81.32
N THR A 739 -30.75 -37.14 81.29
CA THR A 739 -29.42 -36.84 80.75
C THR A 739 -29.47 -36.61 79.24
N LEU A 740 -30.27 -37.38 78.49
CA LEU A 740 -30.56 -37.14 77.06
C LEU A 740 -31.39 -35.87 76.84
N ALA A 741 -32.43 -35.60 77.62
CA ALA A 741 -33.27 -34.42 77.48
C ALA A 741 -32.47 -33.13 77.73
N ARG A 742 -31.71 -33.07 78.83
CA ARG A 742 -30.79 -31.94 79.10
C ARG A 742 -29.49 -31.98 78.25
N ARG A 743 -29.29 -32.97 77.35
CA ARG A 743 -28.28 -32.93 76.26
C ARG A 743 -28.91 -32.26 75.03
N LYS A 744 -30.05 -32.79 74.57
CA LYS A 744 -30.86 -32.20 73.49
C LYS A 744 -31.25 -30.74 73.76
N SER A 745 -31.53 -30.36 75.01
CA SER A 745 -31.77 -28.94 75.36
C SER A 745 -30.57 -28.09 74.98
N ARG A 746 -29.36 -28.44 75.46
CA ARG A 746 -28.08 -27.79 75.11
C ARG A 746 -27.86 -27.76 73.60
N GLU A 747 -28.03 -28.89 72.91
CA GLU A 747 -27.91 -28.98 71.45
C GLU A 747 -28.87 -28.01 70.73
N THR A 748 -30.13 -27.90 71.18
CA THR A 748 -31.08 -26.91 70.60
C THR A 748 -30.80 -25.48 71.04
N GLU A 749 -30.18 -25.25 72.20
CA GLU A 749 -29.78 -23.93 72.68
C GLU A 749 -28.56 -23.42 71.91
N GLU A 750 -27.56 -24.28 71.66
CA GLU A 750 -26.46 -24.03 70.74
C GLU A 750 -26.95 -23.79 69.31
N GLN A 751 -27.91 -24.58 68.81
CA GLN A 751 -28.53 -24.32 67.50
C GLN A 751 -29.24 -22.97 67.49
N LYS A 752 -29.98 -22.61 68.55
CA LYS A 752 -30.61 -21.27 68.68
C LYS A 752 -29.58 -20.14 68.80
N GLN A 753 -28.43 -20.37 69.42
CA GLN A 753 -27.30 -19.42 69.47
C GLN A 753 -26.71 -19.23 68.07
N LYS A 754 -26.31 -20.32 67.41
CA LYS A 754 -25.78 -20.34 66.04
C LYS A 754 -26.75 -19.70 65.03
N ILE A 755 -28.06 -19.96 65.13
CA ILE A 755 -29.10 -19.28 64.33
C ILE A 755 -29.12 -17.78 64.60
N ARG A 756 -29.08 -17.35 65.88
CA ARG A 756 -29.04 -15.91 66.24
C ARG A 756 -27.72 -15.23 65.84
N GLU A 757 -26.61 -15.97 65.76
CA GLU A 757 -25.32 -15.49 65.26
C GLU A 757 -25.39 -15.28 63.74
N LEU A 758 -25.81 -16.30 62.98
CA LEU A 758 -26.06 -16.19 61.54
C LEU A 758 -27.09 -15.09 61.21
N GLU A 759 -28.14 -14.92 62.02
CA GLU A 759 -29.10 -13.82 61.88
C GLU A 759 -28.48 -12.43 62.12
N ARG A 760 -27.43 -12.31 62.93
CA ARG A 760 -26.70 -11.05 63.12
C ARG A 760 -25.71 -10.81 61.98
N GLU A 761 -25.00 -11.85 61.54
CA GLU A 761 -24.11 -11.81 60.38
C GLU A 761 -24.86 -11.44 59.10
N VAL A 762 -26.04 -12.01 58.86
CA VAL A 762 -26.93 -11.61 57.75
C VAL A 762 -27.37 -10.15 57.87
N LYS A 763 -27.58 -9.63 59.10
CA LYS A 763 -27.93 -8.21 59.32
C LYS A 763 -26.73 -7.27 59.11
N SER A 764 -25.51 -7.64 59.51
CA SER A 764 -24.31 -6.85 59.20
C SER A 764 -23.97 -6.88 57.72
N LEU A 765 -24.05 -8.05 57.06
CA LEU A 765 -23.85 -8.18 55.61
C LEU A 765 -24.91 -7.40 54.81
N ALA A 766 -26.15 -7.29 55.30
CA ALA A 766 -27.17 -6.42 54.71
C ALA A 766 -26.81 -4.93 54.83
N ILE A 767 -26.31 -4.49 55.99
CA ILE A 767 -25.84 -3.12 56.20
C ILE A 767 -24.62 -2.83 55.30
N GLU A 768 -23.62 -3.71 55.28
CA GLU A 768 -22.44 -3.57 54.41
C GLU A 768 -22.81 -3.51 52.93
N LYS A 769 -23.75 -4.35 52.49
CA LYS A 769 -24.31 -4.30 51.13
C LYS A 769 -24.96 -2.95 50.85
N ASP A 770 -25.81 -2.45 51.74
CA ASP A 770 -26.52 -1.19 51.53
C ASP A 770 -25.55 0.02 51.55
N GLU A 771 -24.49 -0.03 52.36
CA GLU A 771 -23.39 0.94 52.30
C GLU A 771 -22.56 0.83 51.00
N LEU A 772 -22.32 -0.38 50.50
CA LEU A 772 -21.64 -0.57 49.21
C LEU A 772 -22.51 -0.03 48.06
N GLU A 773 -23.82 -0.23 48.10
CA GLU A 773 -24.73 0.35 47.10
C GLU A 773 -24.84 1.90 47.23
N THR A 774 -24.74 2.50 48.42
CA THR A 774 -24.67 3.98 48.52
C THR A 774 -23.35 4.50 47.98
N ARG A 775 -22.22 3.86 48.31
CA ARG A 775 -20.91 4.16 47.70
C ARG A 775 -20.94 4.03 46.18
N GLU A 776 -21.60 3.01 45.62
CA GLU A 776 -21.74 2.82 44.18
C GLU A 776 -22.65 3.89 43.54
N ARG A 777 -23.74 4.28 44.20
CA ARG A 777 -24.60 5.41 43.77
C ARG A 777 -23.83 6.73 43.77
N ASP A 778 -22.99 6.99 44.77
CA ASP A 778 -22.19 8.21 44.84
C ASP A 778 -21.02 8.19 43.85
N TRP A 779 -20.43 7.04 43.55
CA TRP A 779 -19.48 6.90 42.43
C TRP A 779 -20.14 7.10 41.06
N ARG A 780 -21.39 6.66 40.87
CA ARG A 780 -22.16 6.95 39.64
C ARG A 780 -22.48 8.45 39.52
N ARG A 781 -23.03 9.08 40.57
CA ARG A 781 -23.20 10.55 40.61
C ARG A 781 -21.92 11.30 40.30
N ARG A 782 -20.80 10.91 40.92
CA ARG A 782 -19.49 11.59 40.71
C ARG A 782 -18.92 11.34 39.32
N ARG A 783 -19.35 10.29 38.61
CA ARG A 783 -19.07 10.08 37.19
C ARG A 783 -19.97 10.97 36.33
N GLU A 784 -21.28 10.98 36.57
CA GLU A 784 -22.25 11.85 35.89
C GLU A 784 -21.87 13.34 36.04
N GLU A 785 -21.33 13.73 37.21
CA GLU A 785 -20.76 15.07 37.46
C GLU A 785 -19.50 15.36 36.62
N LEU A 786 -18.65 14.36 36.37
CA LEU A 786 -17.43 14.51 35.55
C LEU A 786 -17.74 14.47 34.05
N GLU A 787 -18.55 13.53 33.60
CA GLU A 787 -19.07 13.45 32.23
C GLU A 787 -19.80 14.76 31.88
N GLY A 788 -20.65 15.26 32.80
CA GLY A 788 -21.30 16.56 32.67
C GLY A 788 -20.38 17.79 32.84
N VAL A 789 -19.10 17.63 33.17
CA VAL A 789 -18.08 18.69 33.06
C VAL A 789 -17.32 18.54 31.73
N GLU A 790 -17.00 17.32 31.31
CA GLU A 790 -16.40 17.03 30.01
C GLU A 790 -17.30 17.54 28.88
N GLU A 791 -18.61 17.23 28.88
CA GLU A 791 -19.61 17.78 27.94
C GLU A 791 -19.60 19.32 27.88
N LYS A 792 -19.43 20.01 29.02
CA LYS A 792 -19.35 21.48 29.04
C LYS A 792 -18.05 21.98 28.44
N THR A 793 -16.92 21.33 28.73
CA THR A 793 -15.64 21.70 28.11
C THR A 793 -15.61 21.36 26.62
N GLU A 794 -16.30 20.32 26.17
CA GLU A 794 -16.49 20.04 24.73
C GLU A 794 -17.37 21.11 24.08
N ALA A 795 -18.48 21.51 24.71
CA ALA A 795 -19.32 22.61 24.24
C ALA A 795 -18.51 23.92 24.12
N GLU A 796 -17.82 24.33 25.19
CA GLU A 796 -16.93 25.50 25.20
C GLU A 796 -15.83 25.39 24.12
N LEU A 797 -15.24 24.21 23.90
CA LEU A 797 -14.28 23.98 22.82
C LEU A 797 -14.92 24.07 21.43
N THR A 798 -16.19 23.69 21.24
CA THR A 798 -16.90 23.88 19.98
C THR A 798 -17.27 25.35 19.75
N GLU A 799 -17.71 26.07 20.78
CA GLU A 799 -17.98 27.52 20.71
C GLU A 799 -16.71 28.31 20.42
N MET A 800 -15.58 27.95 21.05
CA MET A 800 -14.27 28.55 20.76
C MET A 800 -13.78 28.21 19.34
N ARG A 801 -14.08 27.01 18.81
CA ARG A 801 -13.79 26.65 17.40
C ARG A 801 -14.66 27.45 16.42
N SER A 802 -15.96 27.63 16.69
CA SER A 802 -16.81 28.49 15.86
C SER A 802 -16.38 29.95 15.94
N ALA A 803 -16.06 30.47 17.13
CA ALA A 803 -15.54 31.83 17.28
C ALA A 803 -14.21 32.04 16.53
N VAL A 804 -13.31 31.04 16.51
CA VAL A 804 -12.10 31.08 15.67
C VAL A 804 -12.43 31.02 14.18
N SER A 805 -13.41 30.21 13.76
CA SER A 805 -13.89 30.16 12.36
C SER A 805 -14.53 31.49 11.93
N ASP A 806 -15.31 32.12 12.81
CA ASP A 806 -15.95 33.41 12.57
C ASP A 806 -14.89 34.51 12.47
N LEU A 807 -13.89 34.52 13.37
CA LEU A 807 -12.74 35.42 13.31
C LEU A 807 -11.89 35.20 12.05
N GLN A 808 -11.72 33.96 11.57
CA GLN A 808 -11.07 33.67 10.29
C GLN A 808 -11.89 34.23 9.12
N SER A 809 -13.21 34.00 9.09
CA SER A 809 -14.08 34.54 8.04
C SER A 809 -14.14 36.08 8.03
N ALA A 810 -14.08 36.71 9.22
CA ALA A 810 -14.01 38.14 9.38
C ALA A 810 -12.63 38.70 8.96
N LEU A 811 -11.55 37.97 9.22
CA LEU A 811 -10.21 38.30 8.72
C LEU A 811 -10.18 38.22 7.20
N ASP A 812 -10.62 37.11 6.59
CA ASP A 812 -10.70 36.94 5.12
C ASP A 812 -11.56 38.04 4.47
N ALA A 813 -12.72 38.36 5.05
CA ALA A 813 -13.57 39.44 4.60
C ALA A 813 -12.87 40.82 4.74
N SER A 814 -12.12 41.05 5.81
CA SER A 814 -11.34 42.29 5.98
C SER A 814 -10.18 42.38 5.00
N GLU A 815 -9.47 41.28 4.70
CA GLU A 815 -8.44 41.25 3.67
C GLU A 815 -9.05 41.47 2.27
N GLN A 816 -10.23 40.91 2.00
CA GLN A 816 -10.94 41.17 0.75
C GLN A 816 -11.36 42.64 0.64
N GLN A 817 -11.89 43.25 1.70
CA GLN A 817 -12.16 44.69 1.74
C GLN A 817 -10.90 45.54 1.53
N VAL A 818 -9.75 45.14 2.10
CA VAL A 818 -8.45 45.78 1.83
C VAL A 818 -8.07 45.63 0.36
N ARG A 819 -8.15 44.43 -0.23
CA ARG A 819 -7.87 44.18 -1.66
C ARG A 819 -8.81 44.97 -2.58
N GLU A 820 -10.06 45.18 -2.18
CA GLU A 820 -11.04 45.99 -2.92
C GLU A 820 -10.78 47.49 -2.76
N ALA A 821 -10.43 47.96 -1.57
CA ALA A 821 -10.00 49.33 -1.33
C ALA A 821 -8.67 49.65 -2.05
N GLU A 822 -7.76 48.68 -2.18
CA GLU A 822 -6.55 48.81 -2.98
C GLU A 822 -6.84 48.89 -4.49
N LYS A 823 -7.75 48.05 -5.01
CA LYS A 823 -8.25 48.18 -6.39
C LYS A 823 -8.86 49.56 -6.63
N GLN A 824 -9.79 50.00 -5.78
CA GLN A 824 -10.39 51.33 -5.84
C GLN A 824 -9.33 52.43 -5.77
N LYS A 825 -8.29 52.29 -4.94
CA LYS A 825 -7.16 53.23 -4.83
C LYS A 825 -6.29 53.21 -6.09
N THR A 826 -6.14 52.08 -6.80
CA THR A 826 -5.48 52.04 -8.11
C THR A 826 -6.34 52.63 -9.22
N ASP A 827 -7.65 52.42 -9.21
CA ASP A 827 -8.57 53.06 -10.17
C ASP A 827 -8.69 54.57 -9.93
N LEU A 828 -8.75 55.02 -8.68
CA LEU A 828 -8.68 56.45 -8.35
C LEU A 828 -7.34 57.06 -8.77
N ARG A 829 -6.20 56.36 -8.59
CA ARG A 829 -4.91 56.79 -9.15
C ARG A 829 -4.95 56.86 -10.68
N ARG A 830 -5.54 55.87 -11.35
CA ARG A 830 -5.72 55.85 -12.81
C ARG A 830 -6.60 57.01 -13.29
N LEU A 831 -7.70 57.30 -12.62
CA LEU A 831 -8.59 58.44 -12.92
C LEU A 831 -7.95 59.78 -12.59
N LEU A 832 -7.11 59.87 -11.54
CA LEU A 832 -6.32 61.05 -11.22
C LEU A 832 -5.22 61.25 -12.28
N GLU A 833 -4.62 60.18 -12.79
CA GLU A 833 -3.62 60.25 -13.87
C GLU A 833 -4.26 60.50 -15.25
N GLU A 834 -5.44 59.95 -15.54
CA GLU A 834 -6.23 60.29 -16.74
C GLU A 834 -6.73 61.74 -16.69
N SER A 835 -7.16 62.23 -15.53
CA SER A 835 -7.54 63.64 -15.36
C SER A 835 -6.32 64.56 -15.40
N ARG A 836 -5.14 64.16 -14.88
CA ARG A 836 -3.87 64.86 -15.13
C ARG A 836 -3.50 64.88 -16.61
N GLN A 837 -3.63 63.77 -17.33
CA GLN A 837 -3.38 63.73 -18.77
C GLN A 837 -4.38 64.57 -19.56
N ARG A 838 -5.65 64.65 -19.11
CA ARG A 838 -6.65 65.59 -19.65
C ARG A 838 -6.28 67.03 -19.31
N PHE A 839 -5.86 67.34 -18.09
CA PHE A 839 -5.37 68.66 -17.69
C PHE A 839 -4.06 69.04 -18.40
N GLU A 840 -3.19 68.09 -18.70
CA GLU A 840 -1.98 68.33 -19.51
C GLU A 840 -2.32 68.56 -20.98
N LYS A 841 -3.25 67.79 -21.55
CA LYS A 841 -3.77 68.04 -22.91
C LYS A 841 -4.41 69.42 -22.95
N VAL A 842 -5.39 69.68 -22.09
CA VAL A 842 -6.04 70.99 -21.94
C VAL A 842 -5.05 72.10 -21.57
N SER A 843 -3.93 71.84 -20.87
CA SER A 843 -2.89 72.84 -20.59
C SER A 843 -1.95 73.08 -21.78
N LYS A 844 -1.71 72.06 -22.63
CA LYS A 844 -0.99 72.19 -23.91
C LYS A 844 -1.88 72.89 -24.95
N ASP A 845 -3.17 72.56 -24.99
CA ASP A 845 -4.20 73.23 -25.78
C ASP A 845 -4.39 74.68 -25.31
N LEU A 846 -4.50 74.91 -23.98
CA LEU A 846 -4.54 76.25 -23.38
C LEU A 846 -3.25 77.02 -23.61
N LYS A 847 -2.06 76.40 -23.60
CA LYS A 847 -0.82 77.08 -23.98
C LYS A 847 -0.81 77.47 -25.46
N THR A 848 -1.21 76.57 -26.36
CA THR A 848 -1.29 76.90 -27.80
C THR A 848 -2.39 77.93 -28.12
N ALA A 849 -3.44 77.99 -27.29
CA ALA A 849 -4.46 79.04 -27.31
C ALA A 849 -3.98 80.36 -26.68
N GLN A 850 -3.25 80.33 -25.56
CA GLN A 850 -2.67 81.52 -24.91
C GLN A 850 -1.55 82.15 -25.75
N THR A 851 -0.84 81.36 -26.56
CA THR A 851 0.05 81.88 -27.62
C THR A 851 -0.70 82.46 -28.83
N LYS A 852 -2.03 82.43 -28.84
CA LYS A 852 -2.90 82.94 -29.93
C LYS A 852 -3.96 83.93 -29.48
N LEU A 853 -4.29 84.01 -28.19
CA LEU A 853 -5.20 84.99 -27.62
C LEU A 853 -4.81 85.29 -26.16
N GLY A 854 -4.40 86.53 -25.90
CA GLY A 854 -4.10 87.02 -24.55
C GLY A 854 -5.35 87.47 -23.80
N SER A 855 -5.22 87.55 -22.47
CA SER A 855 -6.19 88.12 -21.51
C SER A 855 -7.64 87.62 -21.55
N SER A 856 -8.05 86.88 -20.52
CA SER A 856 -8.96 87.42 -19.50
C SER A 856 -8.90 86.59 -18.21
N LEU A 857 -9.51 87.09 -17.14
CA LEU A 857 -9.41 86.56 -15.77
C LEU A 857 -10.76 86.00 -15.29
N SER A 858 -10.79 84.72 -14.90
CA SER A 858 -11.73 84.20 -13.89
C SER A 858 -11.32 82.80 -13.40
N SER A 859 -11.30 82.60 -12.08
CA SER A 859 -11.37 81.28 -11.45
C SER A 859 -11.83 81.42 -10.00
N GLU A 860 -12.64 80.47 -9.53
CA GLU A 860 -13.29 80.53 -8.22
C GLU A 860 -12.53 79.77 -7.13
N ARG A 861 -12.82 80.15 -5.87
CA ARG A 861 -12.99 79.25 -4.70
C ARG A 861 -12.07 78.02 -4.59
N SER A 862 -11.12 78.09 -3.66
CA SER A 862 -11.01 77.05 -2.62
C SER A 862 -10.27 77.58 -1.39
N SER A 863 -10.69 77.14 -0.20
CA SER A 863 -9.94 77.25 1.06
C SER A 863 -10.51 76.26 2.07
N MET A 864 -9.63 75.76 2.94
CA MET A 864 -9.91 74.94 4.14
C MET A 864 -10.72 75.77 5.18
N ASP A 865 -11.28 75.22 6.27
CA ASP A 865 -10.76 74.12 7.08
C ASP A 865 -11.77 73.40 8.04
N SER A 866 -11.31 72.27 8.59
CA SER A 866 -11.57 71.69 9.92
C SER A 866 -12.95 71.13 10.37
N SER A 867 -12.92 69.80 10.57
CA SER A 867 -12.95 69.17 11.91
C SER A 867 -14.09 69.46 12.90
N ARG A 868 -15.03 68.49 13.06
CA ARG A 868 -15.26 67.85 14.38
C ARG A 868 -16.03 66.52 14.32
N SER A 869 -15.81 65.71 15.35
CA SER A 869 -16.56 64.51 15.75
C SER A 869 -17.99 64.80 16.25
N GLY A 870 -18.92 63.84 16.11
CA GLY A 870 -20.17 63.84 16.88
C GLY A 870 -21.01 62.57 16.68
N ALA A 871 -21.35 61.87 17.77
CA ALA A 871 -22.33 60.78 17.79
C ALA A 871 -23.64 61.28 18.44
N ASN A 872 -24.77 60.64 18.12
CA ASN A 872 -26.08 60.89 18.75
C ASN A 872 -27.03 59.71 18.42
N GLY A 873 -27.99 59.29 19.26
CA GLY A 873 -28.36 59.65 20.64
C GLY A 873 -28.96 58.43 21.38
N ALA A 874 -29.03 58.37 22.73
CA ALA A 874 -29.97 59.06 23.63
C ALA A 874 -31.34 58.34 23.76
N ALA A 875 -32.02 58.19 24.91
CA ALA A 875 -31.75 58.43 26.35
C ALA A 875 -32.82 57.64 27.18
N GLY A 876 -32.86 57.52 28.53
CA GLY A 876 -32.10 58.07 29.66
C GLY A 876 -32.83 57.80 31.01
N HIS A 877 -32.56 58.59 32.05
CA HIS A 877 -33.15 58.57 33.43
C HIS A 877 -32.73 57.42 34.39
N GLY A 878 -32.61 57.73 35.70
CA GLY A 878 -32.42 56.74 36.79
C GLY A 878 -31.34 56.99 37.86
N SER A 879 -30.75 58.18 37.99
CA SER A 879 -29.48 58.38 38.72
C SER A 879 -29.55 58.70 40.23
N ALA A 880 -30.72 58.60 40.90
CA ALA A 880 -30.87 58.99 42.31
C ALA A 880 -30.96 57.81 43.29
N ASP A 881 -31.80 56.81 43.01
CA ASP A 881 -32.05 55.67 43.93
C ASP A 881 -30.82 54.78 44.18
N ASN A 882 -29.92 54.68 43.21
CA ASN A 882 -28.81 53.70 43.23
C ASN A 882 -27.92 53.80 44.48
N MET A 883 -27.73 55.00 45.06
CA MET A 883 -26.88 55.16 46.24
C MET A 883 -27.59 54.73 47.55
N TYR A 884 -28.90 54.97 47.64
CA TYR A 884 -29.71 54.51 48.77
C TYR A 884 -29.95 52.99 48.70
N LEU A 885 -30.28 52.48 47.51
CA LEU A 885 -30.42 51.06 47.21
C LEU A 885 -29.13 50.28 47.47
N LYS A 886 -27.96 50.81 47.05
CA LYS A 886 -26.64 50.22 47.36
C LYS A 886 -26.39 50.16 48.87
N THR A 887 -26.81 51.17 49.62
CA THR A 887 -26.63 51.21 51.09
C THR A 887 -27.51 50.15 51.78
N ILE A 888 -28.77 50.01 51.37
CA ILE A 888 -29.69 49.00 51.90
C ILE A 888 -29.27 47.57 51.51
N LEU A 889 -28.82 47.34 50.28
CA LEU A 889 -28.28 46.05 49.84
C LEU A 889 -26.99 45.67 50.60
N LEU A 890 -26.11 46.65 50.87
CA LEU A 890 -24.90 46.41 51.66
C LEU A 890 -25.26 46.06 53.11
N GLN A 891 -26.18 46.80 53.73
CA GLN A 891 -26.70 46.53 55.08
C GLN A 891 -27.32 45.12 55.18
N PHE A 892 -28.10 44.71 54.18
CA PHE A 892 -28.71 43.39 54.09
C PHE A 892 -27.68 42.25 53.97
N LEU A 893 -26.59 42.47 53.23
CA LEU A 893 -25.49 41.50 53.10
C LEU A 893 -24.60 41.44 54.35
N GLU A 894 -24.37 42.57 55.02
CA GLU A 894 -23.55 42.67 56.25
C GLU A 894 -24.26 42.04 57.47
N GLN A 895 -25.57 42.25 57.60
CA GLN A 895 -26.35 41.77 58.73
C GLN A 895 -26.47 40.23 58.67
N LYS A 896 -25.83 39.51 59.60
CA LYS A 896 -25.73 38.04 59.57
C LYS A 896 -26.96 37.28 60.10
N ASP A 897 -27.89 37.95 60.76
CA ASP A 897 -29.09 37.31 61.32
C ASP A 897 -30.20 37.20 60.27
N ASN A 898 -30.50 35.98 59.85
CA ASN A 898 -31.52 35.69 58.84
C ASN A 898 -32.93 36.15 59.24
N ARG A 899 -33.25 36.23 60.55
CA ARG A 899 -34.56 36.71 61.03
C ARG A 899 -34.74 38.22 60.84
N LEU A 900 -33.64 38.98 60.88
CA LEU A 900 -33.62 40.40 60.56
C LEU A 900 -33.59 40.64 59.03
N ARG A 901 -32.87 39.79 58.27
CA ARG A 901 -32.96 39.79 56.79
C ARG A 901 -34.41 39.61 56.31
N GLU A 902 -35.16 38.68 56.91
CA GLU A 902 -36.55 38.42 56.54
C GLU A 902 -37.45 39.66 56.74
N GLN A 903 -37.19 40.46 57.79
CA GLN A 903 -37.92 41.71 58.06
C GLN A 903 -37.60 42.85 57.07
N LEU A 904 -36.45 42.78 56.38
CA LEU A 904 -36.07 43.77 55.35
C LEU A 904 -36.65 43.45 53.95
N VAL A 905 -37.10 42.22 53.69
CA VAL A 905 -37.66 41.83 52.38
C VAL A 905 -38.85 42.71 51.93
N PRO A 906 -39.84 43.06 52.79
CA PRO A 906 -40.94 43.95 52.39
C PRO A 906 -40.49 45.40 52.16
N VAL A 907 -39.36 45.82 52.73
CA VAL A 907 -38.78 47.17 52.49
C VAL A 907 -38.08 47.20 51.14
N LEU A 908 -37.26 46.17 50.84
CA LEU A 908 -36.66 45.96 49.53
C LEU A 908 -37.74 45.84 48.44
N GLY A 909 -38.80 45.07 48.67
CA GLY A 909 -39.91 44.91 47.74
C GLY A 909 -40.65 46.22 47.43
N ARG A 910 -40.72 47.14 48.40
CA ARG A 910 -41.33 48.47 48.22
C ARG A 910 -40.46 49.44 47.40
N ILE A 911 -39.14 49.23 47.36
CA ILE A 911 -38.18 50.04 46.59
C ILE A 911 -37.98 49.45 45.18
N LEU A 912 -37.87 48.12 45.08
CA LEU A 912 -37.64 47.38 43.82
C LEU A 912 -38.93 46.92 43.12
N GLN A 913 -40.10 47.30 43.62
CA GLN A 913 -41.43 46.95 43.07
C GLN A 913 -41.65 45.43 42.93
N PHE A 914 -41.26 44.65 43.94
CA PHE A 914 -41.47 43.20 43.93
C PHE A 914 -42.95 42.84 44.06
N ASN A 915 -43.38 41.79 43.34
CA ASN A 915 -44.67 41.17 43.56
C ASN A 915 -44.62 40.24 44.78
N LYS A 916 -45.79 39.92 45.36
CA LYS A 916 -45.91 38.98 46.51
C LYS A 916 -45.29 37.60 46.25
N THR A 917 -45.21 37.18 44.99
CA THR A 917 -44.50 35.97 44.55
C THR A 917 -43.00 36.05 44.79
N ASP A 918 -42.41 37.23 44.59
CA ASP A 918 -40.97 37.42 44.60
C ASP A 918 -40.49 37.78 46.01
N GLU A 919 -41.30 38.50 46.80
CA GLU A 919 -41.15 38.58 48.26
C GLU A 919 -41.20 37.19 48.94
N LYS A 920 -41.92 36.22 48.36
CA LYS A 920 -41.92 34.85 48.88
C LYS A 920 -40.63 34.13 48.51
N LYS A 921 -40.25 34.10 47.22
CA LYS A 921 -38.98 33.53 46.74
C LYS A 921 -37.77 34.07 47.52
N TRP A 922 -37.75 35.37 47.83
CA TRP A 922 -36.67 35.99 48.62
C TRP A 922 -36.63 35.49 50.07
N ARG A 923 -37.78 35.26 50.72
CA ARG A 923 -37.82 34.67 52.07
C ARG A 923 -37.43 33.20 52.06
N ASP A 924 -37.96 32.43 51.11
CA ASP A 924 -37.58 31.04 50.88
C ASP A 924 -36.05 30.93 50.66
N ALA A 925 -35.46 31.82 49.84
CA ALA A 925 -34.02 31.90 49.61
C ALA A 925 -33.19 32.27 50.87
N ILE A 926 -33.65 33.23 51.69
CA ILE A 926 -33.00 33.58 52.97
C ILE A 926 -33.01 32.38 53.93
N GLN A 927 -34.09 31.60 53.96
CA GLN A 927 -34.17 30.38 54.77
C GLN A 927 -33.24 29.28 54.23
N HIS A 928 -33.09 29.15 52.91
CA HIS A 928 -32.15 28.20 52.29
C HIS A 928 -30.66 28.56 52.45
N ILE A 929 -30.30 29.82 52.72
CA ILE A 929 -28.91 30.21 53.08
C ILE A 929 -28.42 29.49 54.36
N ASN A 930 -29.33 29.00 55.20
CA ASN A 930 -29.02 28.25 56.42
C ASN A 930 -28.78 26.73 56.20
N VAL A 931 -28.71 26.25 54.95
CA VAL A 931 -28.58 24.81 54.63
C VAL A 931 -27.37 24.53 53.72
N ARG A 932 -26.17 24.80 54.25
CA ARG A 932 -24.88 24.28 53.77
C ARG A 932 -23.85 24.26 54.90
#